data_AF-A0AAJ1N3M8-F1
#
_entry.id   AF-A0AAJ1N3M8-F1
#
_cell.length_a   1.000
_cell.length_b   1.000
_cell.length_c   1.000
_cell.angle_alpha   90.00
_cell.angle_beta   90.00
_cell.angle_gamma   90.00
#
_symmetry.space_group_name_H-M   'P 1'
#
loop_
_entity.id
_entity.type
_entity.pdbx_description
1 polymer ?
#
loop_
_entity_poly.entity_id
_entity_poly.type
_entity_poly.pdbx_seq_one_letter_code
_entity_poly.pdbx_strand_id
1 'polypeptide(L)'
;MKRALKILLLSVVGCVVLLSILWVTVTRWLPIVAKSYLPENVTLSFSQPVYRHDQLIVDSIQLKAGDCLWFDAKKSRFSLFPLHLAINELTEDNQCLSQLSSDEKDSESTPLSVIELIDNLPSFSLVIENAKVSPWEEYQGSIWLYRNEGTPLALDYRGDKLSFSTNITANHQLNIEHFSVQLPEQEQRLELDGELSLPLTTESLPTSGILFAEFLLTQPSKSLYAKLRWLDDQGTLSLFDKQSGQEIFHLPWQVSANMIRIEDGRWQWEESEVPLHGGISLQIENWQSGLSDMVISGRTNMMTEAQKGKANLVLNLPANKINLLDADIHFQLNGQLKYDDMVLDINLPSKISGQLISPAISFLPGSLLRAYGRVSATLLLQEARLPLAGTSLSAEGITGRLQAILKVKEQYWGDFAIHLDGQANKFIFDKGKWFWNYWGNAQLPALAAHWDIKGQGSWQDSLITLNTLNTGFDQIKYGLLSMTATRLILTKPLFWQRDPAKENFQGELQLTSNRMQFGAASYLPKTTVNAALKGKSPADFQLKADLSTKDVGPIVIFSRWDGERFRGQARWPEQSVSAFQTLIPNDLGITLREGKLFSQAAFSIDPETGFIAGGHWRVENTGMWLKDGEVSGLDFVLPWKLQNSTWTLGEKSAVQLRIKQLNNLFELTDIRADLSGTYPPTDAMPLKLSQVGFNLLGGKVELDLLRWPQKQPATIRLHQIELSRLFTILKVTQFAASGRVDGELPFYLNNPEWIVKNGWLENSGPLALRLDTQFVESIKADNMSAGAAIGWLQYLEISRSRTDVNITNLGLLTMKTIIQGFNPQESKKREVHLNYTHEENIFQLWRSLRFGSNLEEWLEKNI
;
A
#
# COMPACT_ATOMS: atom_id res chain seq x y z
N MET A 1 105.20 -20.01 -60.34
CA MET A 1 103.75 -19.80 -60.54
C MET A 1 102.86 -21.03 -60.23
N LYS A 2 103.26 -22.29 -60.48
CA LYS A 2 102.40 -23.47 -60.21
C LYS A 2 102.11 -23.81 -58.72
N ARG A 3 102.95 -23.40 -57.76
CA ARG A 3 102.73 -23.65 -56.31
C ARG A 3 101.74 -22.66 -55.67
N ALA A 4 101.86 -21.37 -55.96
CA ALA A 4 100.97 -20.34 -55.40
C ALA A 4 99.52 -20.49 -55.88
N LEU A 5 99.30 -20.79 -57.17
CA LEU A 5 97.96 -21.08 -57.70
C LEU A 5 97.35 -22.35 -57.07
N LYS A 6 98.16 -23.39 -56.82
CA LYS A 6 97.71 -24.60 -56.10
C LYS A 6 97.32 -24.31 -54.66
N ILE A 7 98.09 -23.49 -53.94
CA ILE A 7 97.79 -23.08 -52.55
C ILE A 7 96.52 -22.22 -52.52
N LEU A 8 96.36 -21.28 -53.46
CA LEU A 8 95.16 -20.45 -53.56
C LEU A 8 93.92 -21.29 -53.90
N LEU A 9 94.02 -22.23 -54.84
CA LEU A 9 92.92 -23.12 -55.21
C LEU A 9 92.59 -24.14 -54.10
N LEU A 10 93.59 -24.66 -53.38
CA LEU A 10 93.40 -25.45 -52.16
C LEU A 10 92.80 -24.63 -51.02
N SER A 11 93.13 -23.34 -50.90
CA SER A 11 92.55 -22.44 -49.90
C SER A 11 91.13 -22.04 -50.25
N VAL A 12 90.81 -21.86 -51.55
CA VAL A 12 89.46 -21.56 -52.03
C VAL A 12 88.59 -22.80 -51.94
N VAL A 13 89.06 -23.97 -52.38
CA VAL A 13 88.36 -25.25 -52.19
C VAL A 13 88.23 -25.55 -50.69
N GLY A 14 89.28 -25.31 -49.91
CA GLY A 14 89.24 -25.42 -48.45
C GLY A 14 88.21 -24.48 -47.83
N CYS A 15 88.14 -23.22 -48.26
CA CYS A 15 87.12 -22.26 -47.81
C CYS A 15 85.73 -22.66 -48.27
N VAL A 16 85.54 -23.11 -49.52
CA VAL A 16 84.23 -23.54 -50.03
C VAL A 16 83.75 -24.81 -49.31
N VAL A 17 84.65 -25.74 -49.01
CA VAL A 17 84.35 -26.92 -48.21
C VAL A 17 84.06 -26.52 -46.76
N LEU A 18 84.82 -25.61 -46.18
CA LEU A 18 84.60 -25.11 -44.83
C LEU A 18 83.29 -24.33 -44.72
N LEU A 19 82.97 -23.46 -45.68
CA LEU A 19 81.70 -22.73 -45.78
C LEU A 19 80.53 -23.67 -46.02
N SER A 20 80.69 -24.70 -46.87
CA SER A 20 79.68 -25.76 -47.05
C SER A 20 79.46 -26.57 -45.78
N ILE A 21 80.53 -26.93 -45.05
CA ILE A 21 80.44 -27.64 -43.76
C ILE A 21 79.77 -26.75 -42.71
N LEU A 22 80.18 -25.49 -42.60
CA LEU A 22 79.54 -24.51 -41.72
C LEU A 22 78.07 -24.32 -42.09
N TRP A 23 77.71 -24.28 -43.37
CA TRP A 23 76.32 -24.16 -43.81
C TRP A 23 75.48 -25.40 -43.47
N VAL A 24 75.98 -26.61 -43.75
CA VAL A 24 75.27 -27.87 -43.46
C VAL A 24 75.17 -28.13 -41.95
N THR A 25 76.12 -27.62 -41.16
CA THR A 25 76.12 -27.76 -39.69
C THR A 25 75.58 -26.53 -38.96
N VAL A 26 74.97 -25.57 -39.68
CA VAL A 26 74.46 -24.30 -39.12
C VAL A 26 73.50 -24.52 -37.96
N THR A 27 72.63 -25.54 -38.06
CA THR A 27 71.68 -25.94 -37.01
C THR A 27 72.34 -26.44 -35.73
N ARG A 28 73.65 -26.73 -35.75
CA ARG A 28 74.42 -27.20 -34.58
C ARG A 28 75.29 -26.10 -33.96
N TRP A 29 75.98 -25.30 -34.76
CA TRP A 29 76.88 -24.28 -34.22
C TRP A 29 76.19 -22.95 -33.93
N LEU A 30 75.20 -22.53 -34.73
CA LEU A 30 74.53 -21.25 -34.55
C LEU A 30 73.78 -21.15 -33.19
N PRO A 31 73.08 -22.20 -32.70
CA PRO A 31 72.49 -22.15 -31.36
C PRO A 31 73.51 -21.94 -30.24
N ILE A 32 74.70 -22.51 -30.39
CA ILE A 32 75.80 -22.38 -29.40
C ILE A 32 76.32 -20.95 -29.38
N VAL A 33 76.48 -20.34 -30.56
CA VAL A 33 76.91 -18.93 -30.69
C VAL A 33 75.82 -17.99 -30.18
N ALA A 34 74.55 -18.26 -30.52
CA ALA A 34 73.41 -17.47 -30.06
C ALA A 34 73.23 -17.53 -28.54
N LYS A 35 73.68 -18.60 -27.87
CA LYS A 35 73.56 -18.77 -26.42
C LYS A 35 74.20 -17.63 -25.61
N SER A 36 75.26 -16.97 -26.09
CA SER A 36 75.84 -15.83 -25.36
C SER A 36 74.99 -14.56 -25.41
N TYR A 37 73.95 -14.54 -26.25
CA TYR A 37 73.02 -13.42 -26.42
C TYR A 37 71.60 -13.77 -25.94
N LEU A 38 71.39 -14.98 -25.41
CA LEU A 38 70.11 -15.46 -24.90
C LEU A 38 70.19 -15.59 -23.37
N PRO A 39 69.07 -15.47 -22.63
CA PRO A 39 69.04 -15.72 -21.19
C PRO A 39 69.52 -17.14 -20.83
N GLU A 40 70.05 -17.33 -19.61
CA GLU A 40 70.73 -18.59 -19.21
C GLU A 40 69.88 -19.86 -19.43
N ASN A 41 68.56 -19.75 -19.25
CA ASN A 41 67.59 -20.84 -19.40
C ASN A 41 66.88 -20.90 -20.76
N VAL A 42 67.35 -20.16 -21.77
CA VAL A 42 66.73 -20.14 -23.11
C VAL A 42 67.61 -20.87 -24.13
N THR A 43 67.01 -21.79 -24.87
CA THR A 43 67.67 -22.54 -25.96
C THR A 43 67.02 -22.23 -27.30
N LEU A 44 67.86 -21.94 -28.31
CA LEU A 44 67.45 -21.73 -29.69
C LEU A 44 67.56 -23.03 -30.49
N SER A 45 66.55 -23.36 -31.27
CA SER A 45 66.60 -24.45 -32.25
C SER A 45 65.94 -23.99 -33.55
N PHE A 46 66.42 -24.44 -34.70
CA PHE A 46 65.84 -24.05 -35.98
C PHE A 46 66.10 -25.10 -37.06
N SER A 47 65.23 -25.13 -38.07
CA SER A 47 65.33 -26.00 -39.25
C SER A 47 66.46 -25.59 -40.19
N GLN A 48 66.93 -26.51 -41.04
CA GLN A 48 67.98 -26.22 -42.02
C GLN A 48 67.58 -25.04 -42.93
N PRO A 49 68.35 -23.93 -42.97
CA PRO A 49 68.06 -22.79 -43.83
C PRO A 49 68.24 -23.14 -45.32
N VAL A 50 67.30 -22.69 -46.14
CA VAL A 50 67.34 -22.84 -47.61
C VAL A 50 67.43 -21.46 -48.24
N TYR A 51 68.48 -21.21 -49.02
CA TYR A 51 68.60 -19.97 -49.78
C TYR A 51 67.86 -20.11 -51.12
N ARG A 52 66.89 -19.25 -51.39
CA ARG A 52 66.10 -19.25 -52.64
C ARG A 52 65.64 -17.83 -52.98
N HIS A 53 65.82 -17.39 -54.24
CA HIS A 53 65.40 -16.07 -54.73
C HIS A 53 65.84 -14.89 -53.84
N ASP A 54 67.13 -14.82 -53.51
CA ASP A 54 67.72 -13.77 -52.65
C ASP A 54 67.11 -13.64 -51.25
N GLN A 55 66.50 -14.73 -50.77
CA GLN A 55 65.96 -14.85 -49.42
C GLN A 55 66.47 -16.13 -48.76
N LEU A 56 66.77 -16.03 -47.46
CA LEU A 56 66.99 -17.17 -46.59
C LEU A 56 65.64 -17.63 -46.04
N ILE A 57 65.26 -18.88 -46.28
CA ILE A 57 64.00 -19.47 -45.80
C ILE A 57 64.32 -20.45 -44.67
N VAL A 58 63.64 -20.31 -43.53
CA VAL A 58 63.74 -21.19 -42.38
C VAL A 58 62.33 -21.66 -42.01
N ASP A 59 62.07 -22.96 -42.13
CA ASP A 59 60.74 -23.53 -41.91
C ASP A 59 60.26 -23.44 -40.47
N SER A 60 61.16 -23.56 -39.48
CA SER A 60 60.85 -23.42 -38.06
C SER A 60 62.03 -22.83 -37.30
N ILE A 61 61.75 -21.83 -36.47
CA ILE A 61 62.67 -21.24 -35.47
C ILE A 61 61.95 -21.30 -34.12
N GLN A 62 62.56 -21.98 -33.15
CA GLN A 62 61.98 -22.24 -31.86
C GLN A 62 62.89 -21.77 -30.73
N LEU A 63 62.32 -21.03 -29.79
CA LEU A 63 62.96 -20.70 -28.52
C LEU A 63 62.26 -21.47 -27.41
N LYS A 64 63.03 -22.21 -26.61
CA LYS A 64 62.52 -22.89 -25.41
C LYS A 64 63.11 -22.26 -24.16
N ALA A 65 62.26 -21.84 -23.23
CA ALA A 65 62.66 -21.49 -21.87
C ALA A 65 62.51 -22.75 -21.00
N GLY A 66 63.61 -23.33 -20.53
CA GLY A 66 63.57 -24.67 -19.90
C GLY A 66 62.99 -25.73 -20.84
N ASP A 67 61.89 -26.37 -20.42
CA ASP A 67 61.14 -27.35 -21.23
C ASP A 67 59.94 -26.71 -21.98
N CYS A 68 59.66 -25.42 -21.75
CA CYS A 68 58.53 -24.68 -22.31
C CYS A 68 58.86 -24.11 -23.68
N LEU A 69 58.05 -24.39 -24.71
CA LEU A 69 58.21 -23.81 -26.05
C LEU A 69 57.68 -22.38 -26.05
N TRP A 70 58.57 -21.42 -25.83
CA TRP A 70 58.23 -20.01 -25.65
C TRP A 70 57.88 -19.30 -26.95
N PHE A 71 58.70 -19.47 -27.99
CA PHE A 71 58.41 -18.95 -29.33
C PHE A 71 58.52 -20.05 -30.38
N ASP A 72 57.59 -20.10 -31.33
CA ASP A 72 57.63 -20.94 -32.52
C ASP A 72 57.28 -20.12 -33.76
N ALA A 73 58.30 -19.76 -34.54
CA ALA A 73 58.15 -19.01 -35.79
C ALA A 73 58.25 -19.96 -36.99
N LYS A 74 57.19 -20.04 -37.79
CA LYS A 74 57.10 -20.93 -38.96
C LYS A 74 57.24 -20.17 -40.28
N LYS A 75 57.95 -20.78 -41.22
CA LYS A 75 58.20 -20.27 -42.58
C LYS A 75 58.73 -18.83 -42.59
N SER A 76 59.82 -18.61 -41.87
CA SER A 76 60.50 -17.32 -41.77
C SER A 76 61.35 -17.06 -43.03
N ARG A 77 61.30 -15.84 -43.56
CA ARG A 77 62.03 -15.37 -44.74
C ARG A 77 62.88 -14.17 -44.37
N PHE A 78 64.19 -14.22 -44.65
CA PHE A 78 65.13 -13.14 -44.34
C PHE A 78 65.78 -12.62 -45.63
N SER A 79 65.80 -11.29 -45.81
CA SER A 79 66.62 -10.58 -46.79
C SER A 79 67.55 -9.62 -46.05
N LEU A 80 68.80 -9.49 -46.51
CA LEU A 80 69.86 -8.76 -45.80
C LEU A 80 70.02 -7.31 -46.30
N PHE A 81 69.68 -7.02 -47.56
CA PHE A 81 69.90 -5.71 -48.19
C PHE A 81 68.75 -5.32 -49.13
N PRO A 82 67.74 -4.56 -48.67
CA PRO A 82 67.55 -4.06 -47.29
C PRO A 82 67.18 -5.17 -46.30
N LEU A 83 67.35 -4.90 -45.00
CA LEU A 83 66.98 -5.85 -43.94
C LEU A 83 65.46 -6.03 -43.93
N HIS A 84 64.98 -7.20 -44.37
CA HIS A 84 63.56 -7.55 -44.39
C HIS A 84 63.35 -8.94 -43.79
N LEU A 85 62.55 -9.02 -42.72
CA LEU A 85 62.17 -10.25 -42.06
C LEU A 85 60.66 -10.45 -42.21
N ALA A 86 60.25 -11.54 -42.84
CA ALA A 86 58.84 -11.93 -42.95
C ALA A 86 58.59 -13.29 -42.30
N ILE A 87 57.68 -13.37 -41.34
CA ILE A 87 57.30 -14.58 -40.61
C ILE A 87 55.84 -14.87 -40.91
N ASN A 88 55.51 -16.08 -41.37
CA ASN A 88 54.12 -16.40 -41.71
C ASN A 88 53.26 -16.68 -40.48
N GLU A 89 53.81 -17.39 -39.50
CA GLU A 89 53.10 -17.70 -38.25
C GLU A 89 54.09 -17.63 -37.10
N LEU A 90 53.78 -16.85 -36.08
CA LEU A 90 54.53 -16.75 -34.84
C LEU A 90 53.58 -17.13 -33.70
N THR A 91 53.93 -18.17 -32.96
CA THR A 91 53.24 -18.51 -31.71
C THR A 91 54.13 -18.19 -30.54
N GLU A 92 53.60 -17.45 -29.57
CA GLU A 92 54.22 -17.19 -28.27
C GLU A 92 53.33 -17.81 -27.17
N ASP A 93 53.96 -18.45 -26.18
CA ASP A 93 53.28 -18.96 -25.00
C ASP A 93 53.72 -18.18 -23.75
N ASN A 94 52.83 -17.29 -23.30
CA ASN A 94 53.10 -16.37 -22.20
C ASN A 94 53.31 -17.12 -20.85
N GLN A 95 52.85 -18.37 -20.71
CA GLN A 95 53.11 -19.15 -19.49
C GLN A 95 54.61 -19.47 -19.33
N CYS A 96 55.36 -19.52 -20.43
CA CYS A 96 56.79 -19.79 -20.42
C CYS A 96 57.62 -18.65 -19.77
N LEU A 97 57.10 -17.43 -19.68
CA LEU A 97 57.79 -16.31 -19.02
C LEU A 97 58.08 -16.59 -17.54
N SER A 98 57.24 -17.39 -16.87
CA SER A 98 57.47 -17.80 -15.48
C SER A 98 58.71 -18.68 -15.28
N GLN A 99 59.23 -19.29 -16.36
CA GLN A 99 60.44 -20.13 -16.34
C GLN A 99 61.72 -19.34 -16.63
N LEU A 100 61.59 -18.07 -17.01
CA LEU A 100 62.73 -17.16 -17.12
C LEU A 100 63.12 -16.74 -15.70
N SER A 101 64.18 -17.34 -15.16
CA SER A 101 64.72 -17.00 -13.84
C SER A 101 65.24 -15.57 -13.83
N SER A 102 64.61 -14.71 -13.04
CA SER A 102 65.20 -13.46 -12.57
C SER A 102 66.08 -13.77 -11.35
N ASP A 103 67.31 -14.25 -11.56
CA ASP A 103 68.28 -14.26 -10.47
C ASP A 103 68.62 -12.80 -10.14
N GLU A 104 68.08 -12.30 -9.04
CA GLU A 104 68.31 -10.97 -8.44
C GLU A 104 69.78 -10.72 -8.01
N LYS A 105 70.75 -11.46 -8.55
CA LYS A 105 72.14 -11.41 -8.08
C LYS A 105 73.18 -10.87 -9.03
N ASP A 106 72.85 -10.52 -10.26
CA ASP A 106 73.75 -9.73 -11.11
C ASP A 106 72.96 -9.02 -12.22
N SER A 107 72.50 -7.80 -11.95
CA SER A 107 72.43 -6.74 -12.96
C SER A 107 72.15 -5.40 -12.30
N GLU A 108 73.21 -4.65 -11.99
CA GLU A 108 73.20 -3.22 -12.31
C GLU A 108 73.10 -3.12 -13.85
N SER A 109 71.94 -3.44 -14.43
CA SER A 109 71.69 -3.12 -15.82
C SER A 109 71.50 -1.61 -15.86
N THR A 110 72.52 -0.89 -16.33
CA THR A 110 72.39 0.55 -16.60
C THR A 110 71.13 0.79 -17.43
N PRO A 111 70.20 1.66 -16.99
CA PRO A 111 68.95 1.91 -17.69
C PRO A 111 69.25 2.31 -19.13
N LEU A 112 68.68 1.56 -20.10
CA LEU A 112 68.93 1.81 -21.52
C LEU A 112 68.22 3.09 -21.93
N SER A 113 68.94 3.98 -22.63
CA SER A 113 68.35 5.16 -23.24
C SER A 113 67.46 4.74 -24.41
N VAL A 114 66.16 4.97 -24.27
CA VAL A 114 65.16 4.59 -25.29
C VAL A 114 65.40 5.36 -26.59
N ILE A 115 65.76 6.64 -26.44
CA ILE A 115 66.06 7.54 -27.56
C ILE A 115 67.29 7.05 -28.32
N GLU A 116 68.39 6.75 -27.63
CA GLU A 116 69.61 6.25 -28.28
C GLU A 116 69.38 4.89 -28.95
N LEU A 117 68.55 4.04 -28.35
CA LEU A 117 68.23 2.73 -28.93
C LEU A 117 67.48 2.90 -30.25
N ILE A 118 66.47 3.77 -30.31
CA ILE A 118 65.71 4.04 -31.53
C ILE A 118 66.61 4.70 -32.59
N ASP A 119 67.42 5.68 -32.22
CA ASP A 119 68.26 6.42 -33.16
C ASP A 119 69.36 5.55 -33.79
N ASN A 120 69.85 4.53 -33.09
CA ASN A 120 70.89 3.62 -33.57
C ASN A 120 70.36 2.43 -34.40
N LEU A 121 69.05 2.26 -34.55
CA LEU A 121 68.50 1.17 -35.37
C LEU A 121 68.80 1.39 -36.86
N PRO A 122 69.24 0.35 -37.61
CA PRO A 122 69.37 0.44 -39.07
C PRO A 122 67.98 0.52 -39.74
N SER A 123 67.91 0.86 -41.02
CA SER A 123 66.66 0.73 -41.78
C SER A 123 66.29 -0.75 -41.92
N PHE A 124 65.10 -1.12 -41.46
CA PHE A 124 64.61 -2.49 -41.53
C PHE A 124 63.10 -2.57 -41.68
N SER A 125 62.60 -3.74 -42.05
CA SER A 125 61.18 -4.07 -41.98
C SER A 125 60.98 -5.51 -41.47
N LEU A 126 60.08 -5.66 -40.51
CA LEU A 126 59.63 -6.92 -39.93
C LEU A 126 58.13 -7.05 -40.17
N VAL A 127 57.72 -8.13 -40.82
CA VAL A 127 56.31 -8.47 -41.04
C VAL A 127 56.03 -9.83 -40.45
N ILE A 128 55.06 -9.93 -39.57
CA ILE A 128 54.54 -11.19 -39.04
C ILE A 128 53.09 -11.28 -39.50
N GLU A 129 52.76 -12.21 -40.38
CA GLU A 129 51.42 -12.30 -40.98
C GLU A 129 50.36 -12.76 -39.97
N ASN A 130 50.75 -13.67 -39.05
CA ASN A 130 49.86 -14.17 -38.02
C ASN A 130 50.64 -14.40 -36.71
N ALA A 131 50.52 -13.46 -35.78
CA ALA A 131 51.05 -13.56 -34.43
C ALA A 131 49.96 -14.04 -33.47
N LYS A 132 50.21 -15.15 -32.79
CA LYS A 132 49.33 -15.75 -31.77
C LYS A 132 50.05 -15.76 -30.44
N VAL A 133 49.38 -15.27 -29.41
CA VAL A 133 49.91 -15.22 -28.03
C VAL A 133 48.96 -16.04 -27.18
N SER A 134 49.42 -17.13 -26.56
CA SER A 134 48.58 -17.97 -25.70
C SER A 134 48.54 -17.39 -24.28
N PRO A 135 47.38 -17.34 -23.59
CA PRO A 135 46.07 -17.88 -23.97
C PRO A 135 45.12 -16.84 -24.63
N TRP A 136 45.68 -15.84 -25.31
CA TRP A 136 44.98 -14.71 -25.92
C TRP A 136 44.84 -14.87 -27.44
N GLU A 137 44.61 -16.09 -27.94
CA GLU A 137 44.57 -16.37 -29.38
C GLU A 137 43.44 -15.62 -30.11
N GLU A 138 42.42 -15.16 -29.38
CA GLU A 138 41.34 -14.32 -29.92
C GLU A 138 41.80 -12.93 -30.40
N TYR A 139 42.97 -12.47 -29.94
CA TYR A 139 43.59 -11.21 -30.34
C TYR A 139 44.64 -11.36 -31.44
N GLN A 140 44.74 -12.53 -32.07
CA GLN A 140 45.69 -12.77 -33.15
C GLN A 140 45.56 -11.77 -34.31
N GLY A 141 46.68 -11.51 -34.98
CA GLY A 141 46.73 -10.51 -36.03
C GLY A 141 48.11 -10.42 -36.70
N SER A 142 48.22 -9.50 -37.63
CA SER A 142 49.48 -9.21 -38.34
C SER A 142 50.26 -8.08 -37.66
N ILE A 143 51.58 -8.20 -37.58
CA ILE A 143 52.51 -7.20 -37.02
C ILE A 143 53.38 -6.66 -38.14
N TRP A 144 53.48 -5.34 -38.26
CA TRP A 144 54.35 -4.65 -39.20
C TRP A 144 55.18 -3.64 -38.42
N LEU A 145 56.48 -3.90 -38.30
CA LEU A 145 57.43 -3.03 -37.62
C LEU A 145 58.47 -2.57 -38.65
N TYR A 146 58.63 -1.27 -38.86
CA TYR A 146 59.56 -0.77 -39.86
C TYR A 146 60.22 0.55 -39.46
N ARG A 147 61.38 0.79 -40.07
CA ARG A 147 62.15 2.02 -39.97
C ARG A 147 62.69 2.41 -41.34
N ASN A 148 62.53 3.67 -41.70
CA ASN A 148 63.06 4.27 -42.93
C ASN A 148 63.52 5.72 -42.67
N GLU A 149 64.02 6.42 -43.70
CA GLU A 149 64.53 7.80 -43.54
C GLU A 149 63.46 8.83 -43.13
N GLY A 150 62.17 8.56 -43.37
CA GLY A 150 61.05 9.46 -43.02
C GLY A 150 60.28 9.08 -41.74
N THR A 151 60.48 7.87 -41.23
CA THR A 151 59.74 7.30 -40.10
C THR A 151 60.74 6.61 -39.16
N PRO A 152 61.13 7.27 -38.05
CA PRO A 152 62.10 6.75 -37.08
C PRO A 152 61.78 5.33 -36.60
N LEU A 153 60.51 5.06 -36.29
CA LEU A 153 60.01 3.71 -36.03
C LEU A 153 58.49 3.74 -36.13
N ALA A 154 57.90 2.78 -36.82
CA ALA A 154 56.45 2.60 -36.83
C ALA A 154 56.10 1.14 -36.59
N LEU A 155 55.04 0.93 -35.82
CA LEU A 155 54.51 -0.36 -35.45
C LEU A 155 53.00 -0.36 -35.71
N ASP A 156 52.58 -1.21 -36.63
CA ASP A 156 51.19 -1.50 -36.93
C ASP A 156 50.84 -2.93 -36.53
N TYR A 157 49.73 -3.08 -35.83
CA TYR A 157 49.10 -4.34 -35.51
C TYR A 157 47.68 -4.37 -36.08
N ARG A 158 47.33 -5.42 -36.83
CA ARG A 158 46.00 -5.57 -37.42
C ARG A 158 45.43 -6.95 -37.13
N GLY A 159 44.45 -7.01 -36.24
CA GLY A 159 43.60 -8.16 -35.96
C GLY A 159 42.13 -7.74 -35.83
N ASP A 160 41.24 -8.73 -35.69
CA ASP A 160 39.78 -8.48 -35.66
C ASP A 160 39.32 -7.81 -34.35
N LYS A 161 39.93 -8.21 -33.22
CA LYS A 161 39.61 -7.71 -31.87
C LYS A 161 40.64 -6.75 -31.29
N LEU A 162 41.83 -6.68 -31.89
CA LEU A 162 42.90 -5.76 -31.50
C LEU A 162 43.53 -5.19 -32.76
N SER A 163 43.56 -3.88 -32.85
CA SER A 163 44.26 -3.17 -33.93
C SER A 163 44.89 -1.93 -33.35
N PHE A 164 46.15 -1.67 -33.65
CA PHE A 164 46.78 -0.41 -33.28
C PHE A 164 47.81 0.03 -34.31
N SER A 165 47.97 1.33 -34.44
CA SER A 165 48.97 1.96 -35.31
C SER A 165 49.67 3.05 -34.52
N THR A 166 50.98 2.92 -34.43
CA THR A 166 51.83 3.82 -33.66
C THR A 166 53.06 4.19 -34.47
N ASN A 167 53.49 5.44 -34.34
CA ASN A 167 54.73 5.91 -34.92
C ASN A 167 55.50 6.78 -33.93
N ILE A 168 56.82 6.79 -34.08
CA ILE A 168 57.71 7.67 -33.33
C ILE A 168 58.06 8.85 -34.25
N THR A 169 57.74 10.06 -33.83
CA THR A 169 58.02 11.28 -34.60
C THR A 169 59.50 11.67 -34.49
N ALA A 170 59.95 12.58 -35.36
CA ALA A 170 61.32 13.10 -35.33
C ALA A 170 61.68 13.85 -34.03
N ASN A 171 60.68 14.24 -33.22
CA ASN A 171 60.86 14.91 -31.94
C ASN A 171 60.77 13.94 -30.75
N HIS A 172 60.93 12.63 -30.99
CA HIS A 172 60.87 11.58 -29.97
C HIS A 172 59.52 11.52 -29.23
N GLN A 173 58.43 11.80 -29.93
CA GLN A 173 57.07 11.58 -29.42
C GLN A 173 56.49 10.31 -30.02
N LEU A 174 55.88 9.47 -29.18
CA LEU A 174 55.07 8.35 -29.63
C LEU A 174 53.67 8.87 -29.96
N ASN A 175 53.34 8.84 -31.24
CA ASN A 175 52.01 9.12 -31.74
C ASN A 175 51.23 7.80 -31.88
N ILE A 176 50.11 7.71 -31.18
CA ILE A 176 49.13 6.62 -31.28
C ILE A 176 48.05 7.11 -32.24
N GLU A 177 48.15 6.73 -33.52
CA GLU A 177 47.20 7.15 -34.55
C GLU A 177 45.82 6.54 -34.33
N HIS A 178 45.80 5.27 -33.92
CA HIS A 178 44.60 4.56 -33.55
C HIS A 178 44.97 3.34 -32.71
N PHE A 179 44.24 3.11 -31.64
CA PHE A 179 44.24 1.87 -30.86
C PHE A 179 42.79 1.46 -30.67
N SER A 180 42.43 0.25 -31.07
CA SER A 180 41.09 -0.31 -30.88
C SER A 180 41.22 -1.70 -30.31
N VAL A 181 40.53 -1.95 -29.19
CA VAL A 181 40.46 -3.25 -28.55
C VAL A 181 39.01 -3.58 -28.19
N GLN A 182 38.62 -4.83 -28.44
CA GLN A 182 37.37 -5.39 -27.94
C GLN A 182 37.66 -6.17 -26.66
N LEU A 183 36.97 -5.83 -25.56
CA LEU A 183 37.21 -6.44 -24.25
C LEU A 183 36.76 -7.91 -24.19
N PRO A 184 37.40 -8.77 -23.38
CA PRO A 184 36.96 -10.14 -23.17
C PRO A 184 35.55 -10.19 -22.55
N GLU A 185 34.73 -11.15 -22.97
CA GLU A 185 33.34 -11.38 -22.47
C GLU A 185 32.34 -10.21 -22.67
N GLN A 186 32.75 -9.09 -23.26
CA GLN A 186 31.91 -7.93 -23.53
C GLN A 186 31.97 -7.54 -25.02
N GLU A 187 30.86 -7.08 -25.61
CA GLU A 187 30.86 -6.52 -26.97
C GLU A 187 31.37 -5.06 -27.03
N GLN A 188 31.90 -4.54 -25.92
CA GLN A 188 32.40 -3.16 -25.86
C GLN A 188 33.74 -3.04 -26.58
N ARG A 189 33.82 -2.06 -27.48
CA ARG A 189 35.05 -1.62 -28.16
C ARG A 189 35.53 -0.33 -27.50
N LEU A 190 36.81 -0.31 -27.15
CA LEU A 190 37.51 0.87 -26.66
C LEU A 190 38.41 1.39 -27.77
N GLU A 191 38.22 2.65 -28.15
CA GLU A 191 39.06 3.35 -29.12
C GLU A 191 39.91 4.37 -28.37
N LEU A 192 41.20 4.45 -28.68
CA LEU A 192 42.16 5.33 -28.05
C LEU A 192 43.10 5.92 -29.10
N ASP A 193 43.39 7.20 -28.96
CA ASP A 193 44.37 7.93 -29.76
C ASP A 193 45.11 8.93 -28.87
N GLY A 194 46.26 9.41 -29.32
CA GLY A 194 46.97 10.44 -28.59
C GLY A 194 48.47 10.48 -28.84
N GLU A 195 49.14 11.32 -28.06
CA GLU A 195 50.56 11.60 -28.21
C GLU A 195 51.22 11.64 -26.85
N LEU A 196 52.36 10.98 -26.71
CA LEU A 196 53.12 10.94 -25.46
C LEU A 196 54.62 11.08 -25.72
N SER A 197 55.33 11.75 -24.81
CA SER A 197 56.78 11.86 -24.89
C SER A 197 57.43 10.52 -24.58
N LEU A 198 58.40 10.09 -25.38
CA LEU A 198 59.16 8.89 -25.05
C LEU A 198 59.91 9.07 -23.72
N PRO A 199 59.92 8.04 -22.85
CA PRO A 199 60.68 8.08 -21.61
C PRO A 199 62.19 8.13 -21.91
N LEU A 200 62.97 8.76 -21.03
CA LEU A 200 64.43 8.87 -21.20
C LEU A 200 65.10 7.50 -21.09
N THR A 201 64.63 6.67 -20.17
CA THR A 201 65.14 5.31 -19.94
C THR A 201 64.01 4.30 -19.88
N THR A 202 64.34 3.02 -20.08
CA THR A 202 63.39 1.89 -20.00
C THR A 202 62.70 1.71 -18.65
N GLU A 203 63.19 2.37 -17.59
CA GLU A 203 62.62 2.33 -16.24
C GLU A 203 61.78 3.58 -15.88
N SER A 204 61.83 4.62 -16.71
CA SER A 204 61.10 5.86 -16.48
C SER A 204 59.73 5.87 -17.17
N LEU A 205 58.74 6.50 -16.54
CA LEU A 205 57.43 6.76 -17.17
C LEU A 205 57.52 8.00 -18.09
N PRO A 206 56.65 8.09 -19.11
CA PRO A 206 56.53 9.30 -19.95
C PRO A 206 56.29 10.57 -19.11
N THR A 207 57.11 11.60 -19.31
CA THR A 207 56.97 12.88 -18.57
C THR A 207 55.77 13.69 -19.03
N SER A 208 55.30 13.53 -20.26
CA SER A 208 54.12 14.25 -20.76
C SER A 208 53.33 13.41 -21.75
N GLY A 209 52.05 13.70 -21.83
CA GLY A 209 51.21 13.12 -22.86
C GLY A 209 49.77 13.58 -22.79
N ILE A 210 49.06 13.33 -23.89
CA ILE A 210 47.64 13.55 -24.05
C ILE A 210 47.07 12.29 -24.69
N LEU A 211 46.17 11.62 -23.98
CA LEU A 211 45.43 10.47 -24.47
C LEU A 211 43.95 10.81 -24.52
N PHE A 212 43.31 10.32 -25.57
CA PHE A 212 41.89 10.41 -25.79
C PHE A 212 41.34 9.01 -25.89
N ALA A 213 40.21 8.75 -25.25
CA ALA A 213 39.55 7.45 -25.33
C ALA A 213 38.05 7.63 -25.56
N GLU A 214 37.52 6.89 -26.52
CA GLU A 214 36.10 6.83 -26.83
C GLU A 214 35.54 5.45 -26.51
N PHE A 215 34.39 5.43 -25.85
CA PHE A 215 33.70 4.19 -25.51
C PHE A 215 32.20 4.39 -25.34
N LEU A 216 31.45 3.30 -25.47
CA LEU A 216 30.00 3.26 -25.25
C LEU A 216 29.71 2.60 -23.90
N LEU A 217 29.11 3.36 -22.98
CA LEU A 217 28.51 2.80 -21.78
C LEU A 217 27.22 2.09 -22.18
N THR A 218 26.99 0.84 -21.77
CA THR A 218 25.84 0.03 -22.21
C THR A 218 24.59 0.23 -21.36
N GLN A 219 24.74 0.59 -20.09
CA GLN A 219 23.64 0.86 -19.16
C GLN A 219 24.03 1.98 -18.18
N PRO A 220 23.54 3.23 -18.37
CA PRO A 220 22.74 3.72 -19.50
C PRO A 220 23.53 3.78 -20.82
N SER A 221 22.84 3.73 -21.96
CA SER A 221 23.45 3.83 -23.29
C SER A 221 23.96 5.27 -23.56
N LYS A 222 25.20 5.57 -23.19
CA LYS A 222 25.84 6.88 -23.39
C LYS A 222 27.19 6.73 -24.07
N SER A 223 27.43 7.51 -25.13
CA SER A 223 28.74 7.59 -25.77
C SER A 223 29.58 8.63 -25.04
N LEU A 224 30.74 8.18 -24.55
CA LEU A 224 31.60 8.95 -23.67
C LEU A 224 32.96 9.16 -24.32
N TYR A 225 33.56 10.31 -24.02
CA TYR A 225 34.89 10.68 -24.46
C TYR A 225 35.71 11.09 -23.24
N ALA A 226 36.79 10.36 -22.98
CA ALA A 226 37.73 10.63 -21.90
C ALA A 226 38.99 11.31 -22.46
N LYS A 227 39.49 12.30 -21.72
CA LYS A 227 40.74 13.02 -22.00
C LYS A 227 41.66 12.93 -20.79
N LEU A 228 42.79 12.27 -20.97
CA LEU A 228 43.88 12.23 -19.99
C LEU A 228 45.01 13.13 -20.49
N ARG A 229 45.46 14.07 -19.67
CA ARG A 229 46.62 14.92 -19.99
C ARG A 229 47.51 15.04 -18.77
N TRP A 230 48.83 14.95 -18.95
CA TRP A 230 49.78 15.14 -17.87
C TRP A 230 51.05 15.86 -18.30
N LEU A 231 51.70 16.46 -17.31
CA LEU A 231 53.02 17.06 -17.38
C LEU A 231 53.73 16.78 -16.05
N ASP A 232 54.84 16.08 -16.13
CA ASP A 232 55.63 15.55 -15.02
C ASP A 232 54.78 14.72 -14.04
N ASP A 233 54.64 15.20 -12.82
CA ASP A 233 54.02 14.52 -11.69
C ASP A 233 52.55 14.93 -11.47
N GLN A 234 51.95 15.67 -12.41
CA GLN A 234 50.57 16.15 -12.32
C GLN A 234 49.82 16.07 -13.65
N GLY A 235 48.51 15.93 -13.56
CA GLY A 235 47.66 15.84 -14.74
C GLY A 235 46.18 16.03 -14.44
N THR A 236 45.38 15.84 -15.48
CA THR A 236 43.93 15.95 -15.42
C THR A 236 43.31 14.80 -16.22
N LEU A 237 42.38 14.09 -15.60
CA LEU A 237 41.48 13.16 -16.27
C LEU A 237 40.09 13.79 -16.33
N SER A 238 39.61 14.07 -17.53
CA SER A 238 38.26 14.58 -17.78
C SER A 238 37.44 13.58 -18.56
N LEU A 239 36.15 13.47 -18.26
CA LEU A 239 35.19 12.68 -19.01
C LEU A 239 34.08 13.59 -19.53
N PHE A 240 33.67 13.40 -20.77
CA PHE A 240 32.64 14.18 -21.43
C PHE A 240 31.56 13.27 -22.01
N ASP A 241 30.33 13.75 -21.99
CA ASP A 241 29.25 13.19 -22.81
C ASP A 241 29.46 13.64 -24.26
N LYS A 242 29.58 12.69 -25.19
CA LYS A 242 29.86 12.99 -26.60
C LYS A 242 28.69 13.70 -27.29
N GLN A 243 27.46 13.48 -26.83
CA GLN A 243 26.26 14.06 -27.43
C GLN A 243 26.03 15.50 -26.95
N SER A 244 26.13 15.74 -25.64
CA SER A 244 25.88 17.07 -25.06
C SER A 244 27.12 17.95 -24.99
N GLY A 245 28.33 17.37 -25.07
CA GLY A 245 29.60 18.06 -24.85
C GLY A 245 29.85 18.45 -23.38
N GLN A 246 28.99 18.00 -22.46
CA GLN A 246 29.08 18.33 -21.04
C GLN A 246 30.20 17.52 -20.36
N GLU A 247 31.03 18.19 -19.55
CA GLU A 247 32.04 17.53 -18.72
C GLU A 247 31.36 16.79 -17.55
N ILE A 248 31.41 15.46 -17.54
CA ILE A 248 30.82 14.59 -16.50
C ILE A 248 31.70 14.56 -15.26
N PHE A 249 33.02 14.45 -15.41
CA PHE A 249 33.93 14.62 -14.28
C PHE A 249 35.25 15.24 -14.73
N HIS A 250 35.88 15.93 -13.77
CA HIS A 250 37.16 16.58 -13.88
C HIS A 250 38.00 16.19 -12.66
N LEU A 251 39.02 15.37 -12.86
CA LEU A 251 39.85 14.82 -11.80
C LEU A 251 41.30 15.29 -12.01
N PRO A 252 41.70 16.41 -11.38
CA PRO A 252 43.11 16.78 -11.35
C PRO A 252 43.82 15.81 -10.40
N TRP A 253 44.93 15.26 -10.86
CA TRP A 253 45.69 14.28 -10.10
C TRP A 253 47.15 14.72 -9.98
N GLN A 254 47.78 14.31 -8.89
CA GLN A 254 49.20 14.44 -8.62
C GLN A 254 49.73 13.07 -8.21
N VAL A 255 50.90 12.70 -8.71
CA VAL A 255 51.56 11.43 -8.41
C VAL A 255 52.93 11.69 -7.81
N SER A 256 53.31 10.86 -6.86
CA SER A 256 54.65 10.79 -6.30
C SER A 256 55.05 9.32 -6.18
N ALA A 257 56.29 9.04 -5.78
CA ALA A 257 56.78 7.67 -5.61
C ALA A 257 55.84 6.80 -4.76
N ASN A 258 55.25 7.35 -3.69
CA ASN A 258 54.41 6.57 -2.76
C ASN A 258 52.94 6.97 -2.74
N MET A 259 52.49 7.98 -3.50
CA MET A 259 51.13 8.50 -3.37
C MET A 259 50.59 9.04 -4.69
N ILE A 260 49.34 8.68 -5.02
CA ILE A 260 48.50 9.36 -6.02
C ILE A 260 47.44 10.14 -5.24
N ARG A 261 47.24 11.41 -5.60
CA ARG A 261 46.25 12.28 -4.97
C ARG A 261 45.37 12.96 -6.01
N ILE A 262 44.08 13.00 -5.73
CA ILE A 262 43.07 13.81 -6.43
C ILE A 262 42.50 14.78 -5.40
N GLU A 263 42.74 16.07 -5.59
CA GLU A 263 42.17 17.16 -4.77
C GLU A 263 41.25 18.01 -5.64
N ASP A 264 40.15 18.52 -5.08
CA ASP A 264 39.19 19.37 -5.81
C ASP A 264 38.63 18.77 -7.12
N GLY A 265 38.56 17.43 -7.17
CA GLY A 265 37.87 16.74 -8.26
C GLY A 265 36.39 17.09 -8.24
N ARG A 266 35.78 17.19 -9.43
CA ARG A 266 34.36 17.54 -9.59
C ARG A 266 33.68 16.53 -10.49
N TRP A 267 32.43 16.23 -10.19
CA TRP A 267 31.61 15.38 -11.04
C TRP A 267 30.18 15.91 -11.10
N GLN A 268 29.51 15.63 -12.21
CA GLN A 268 28.10 15.88 -12.44
C GLN A 268 27.51 14.76 -13.30
N TRP A 269 26.30 14.36 -12.97
CA TRP A 269 25.55 13.34 -13.69
C TRP A 269 24.09 13.70 -13.73
N GLU A 270 23.44 13.45 -14.85
CA GLU A 270 22.00 13.62 -15.00
C GLU A 270 21.36 12.25 -15.25
N GLU A 271 20.49 11.86 -14.31
CA GLU A 271 19.72 10.63 -14.33
C GLU A 271 18.25 10.98 -14.07
N SER A 272 17.35 10.62 -14.99
CA SER A 272 15.90 10.88 -14.85
C SER A 272 15.55 12.34 -14.49
N GLU A 273 16.17 13.32 -15.16
CA GLU A 273 15.96 14.78 -14.95
C GLU A 273 16.39 15.33 -13.57
N VAL A 274 17.11 14.55 -12.77
CA VAL A 274 17.69 15.01 -11.50
C VAL A 274 19.17 15.36 -11.69
N PRO A 275 19.58 16.64 -11.60
CA PRO A 275 20.98 17.02 -11.71
C PRO A 275 21.73 16.65 -10.42
N LEU A 276 22.59 15.64 -10.50
CA LEU A 276 23.49 15.24 -9.43
C LEU A 276 24.85 15.89 -9.68
N HIS A 277 25.44 16.51 -8.67
CA HIS A 277 26.79 17.06 -8.77
C HIS A 277 27.50 17.00 -7.42
N GLY A 278 28.82 17.01 -7.45
CA GLY A 278 29.61 16.83 -6.26
C GLY A 278 31.10 17.04 -6.45
N GLY A 279 31.81 17.02 -5.33
CA GLY A 279 33.25 16.99 -5.26
C GLY A 279 33.74 15.59 -4.92
N ILE A 280 34.96 15.27 -5.34
CA ILE A 280 35.66 14.05 -5.03
C ILE A 280 37.12 14.36 -4.70
N SER A 281 37.56 13.82 -3.57
CA SER A 281 38.97 13.80 -3.16
C SER A 281 39.37 12.35 -2.89
N LEU A 282 40.48 11.90 -3.47
CA LEU A 282 40.96 10.52 -3.38
C LEU A 282 42.46 10.53 -3.13
N GLN A 283 42.93 9.62 -2.29
CA GLN A 283 44.34 9.40 -2.02
C GLN A 283 44.63 7.90 -2.05
N ILE A 284 45.62 7.51 -2.83
CA ILE A 284 46.08 6.13 -2.96
C ILE A 284 47.56 6.11 -2.58
N GLU A 285 47.88 5.43 -1.48
CA GLU A 285 49.26 5.28 -1.00
C GLU A 285 49.83 3.91 -1.39
N ASN A 286 51.15 3.80 -1.46
CA ASN A 286 51.91 2.58 -1.80
C ASN A 286 51.52 1.95 -3.14
N TRP A 287 51.14 2.77 -4.13
CA TRP A 287 50.68 2.30 -5.43
C TRP A 287 51.75 1.53 -6.23
N GLN A 288 53.04 1.76 -5.95
CA GLN A 288 54.15 1.04 -6.59
C GLN A 288 54.48 -0.31 -5.93
N SER A 289 54.05 -0.54 -4.69
CA SER A 289 54.39 -1.75 -3.91
C SER A 289 53.52 -2.96 -4.23
N GLY A 290 52.56 -2.82 -5.15
CA GLY A 290 51.59 -3.86 -5.52
C GLY A 290 50.21 -3.67 -4.90
N LEU A 291 49.18 -4.25 -5.54
CA LEU A 291 47.76 -4.03 -5.21
C LEU A 291 47.39 -4.33 -3.75
N SER A 292 48.04 -5.31 -3.12
CA SER A 292 47.79 -5.73 -1.73
C SER A 292 48.29 -4.74 -0.67
N ASP A 293 49.28 -3.92 -1.02
CA ASP A 293 49.86 -2.92 -0.11
C ASP A 293 49.30 -1.52 -0.33
N MET A 294 48.48 -1.35 -1.38
CA MET A 294 47.78 -0.11 -1.66
C MET A 294 46.80 0.25 -0.55
N VAL A 295 46.87 1.50 -0.09
CA VAL A 295 45.93 2.07 0.87
C VAL A 295 45.12 3.16 0.17
N ILE A 296 43.80 2.98 0.09
CA ILE A 296 42.88 3.97 -0.47
C ILE A 296 42.15 4.70 0.65
N SER A 297 42.10 6.02 0.54
CA SER A 297 41.22 6.88 1.34
C SER A 297 40.61 7.95 0.44
N GLY A 298 39.48 8.50 0.86
CA GLY A 298 38.83 9.55 0.08
C GLY A 298 37.54 10.06 0.69
N ARG A 299 36.97 11.03 0.01
CA ARG A 299 35.69 11.63 0.33
C ARG A 299 35.04 12.05 -0.98
N THR A 300 33.79 11.68 -1.14
CA THR A 300 32.95 12.21 -2.23
C THR A 300 31.67 12.73 -1.62
N ASN A 301 31.14 13.81 -2.20
CA ASN A 301 29.82 14.29 -1.84
C ASN A 301 28.91 14.34 -3.06
N MET A 302 27.61 14.34 -2.80
CA MET A 302 26.55 14.43 -3.78
C MET A 302 25.52 15.45 -3.29
N MET A 303 25.29 16.48 -4.07
CA MET A 303 24.26 17.48 -3.84
C MET A 303 22.98 17.08 -4.59
N THR A 304 21.84 17.21 -3.92
CA THR A 304 20.50 17.02 -4.48
C THR A 304 19.66 18.26 -4.24
N GLU A 305 18.74 18.58 -5.15
CA GLU A 305 17.83 19.72 -5.04
C GLU A 305 16.40 19.31 -5.40
N ALA A 306 15.44 19.65 -4.53
CA ALA A 306 14.02 19.37 -4.70
C ALA A 306 13.16 20.48 -4.05
N GLN A 307 11.84 20.28 -3.89
CA GLN A 307 10.94 21.30 -3.35
C GLN A 307 11.32 21.78 -1.94
N LYS A 308 12.01 20.94 -1.14
CA LYS A 308 12.55 21.30 0.19
C LYS A 308 13.95 21.90 0.16
N GLY A 309 14.41 22.37 -1.01
CA GLY A 309 15.71 22.99 -1.22
C GLY A 309 16.84 21.96 -1.41
N LYS A 310 18.08 22.40 -1.14
CA LYS A 310 19.31 21.61 -1.36
C LYS A 310 19.62 20.67 -0.20
N ALA A 311 20.25 19.54 -0.48
CA ALA A 311 20.73 18.57 0.50
C ALA A 311 22.03 17.91 0.04
N ASN A 312 22.93 17.64 0.98
CA ASN A 312 24.25 17.08 0.71
C ASN A 312 24.37 15.70 1.35
N LEU A 313 24.81 14.72 0.56
CA LEU A 313 25.16 13.37 0.98
C LEU A 313 26.68 13.22 0.85
N VAL A 314 27.34 12.67 1.86
CA VAL A 314 28.79 12.54 1.91
C VAL A 314 29.15 11.09 2.15
N LEU A 315 29.98 10.53 1.28
CA LEU A 315 30.64 9.24 1.47
C LEU A 315 32.08 9.53 1.90
N ASN A 316 32.44 9.14 3.12
CA ASN A 316 33.80 9.16 3.62
C ASN A 316 34.37 7.74 3.58
N LEU A 317 35.56 7.61 3.00
CA LEU A 317 36.34 6.39 2.92
C LEU A 317 37.63 6.61 3.73
N PRO A 318 37.72 6.14 4.98
CA PRO A 318 38.98 6.14 5.72
C PRO A 318 40.06 5.33 4.98
N ALA A 319 41.31 5.40 5.46
CA ALA A 319 42.40 4.60 4.93
C ALA A 319 42.09 3.10 5.04
N ASN A 320 41.92 2.43 3.90
CA ASN A 320 41.65 1.01 3.79
C ASN A 320 42.67 0.34 2.86
N LYS A 321 43.14 -0.85 3.22
CA LYS A 321 43.91 -1.70 2.31
C LYS A 321 42.97 -2.36 1.31
N ILE A 322 43.40 -2.51 0.06
CA ILE A 322 42.64 -3.28 -0.93
C ILE A 322 43.14 -4.73 -0.96
N ASN A 323 42.22 -5.67 -0.80
CA ASN A 323 42.45 -7.07 -1.11
C ASN A 323 41.31 -7.56 -2.00
N LEU A 324 41.65 -8.03 -3.20
CA LEU A 324 40.69 -8.46 -4.22
C LEU A 324 39.90 -9.72 -3.80
N LEU A 325 40.54 -10.60 -3.02
CA LEU A 325 39.97 -11.89 -2.61
C LEU A 325 39.17 -11.78 -1.31
N ASP A 326 39.56 -10.86 -0.43
CA ASP A 326 38.90 -10.63 0.85
C ASP A 326 38.93 -9.14 1.21
N ALA A 327 37.95 -8.39 0.71
CA ALA A 327 37.85 -6.97 0.97
C ALA A 327 37.48 -6.72 2.44
N ASP A 328 38.13 -5.73 3.05
CA ASP A 328 37.76 -5.19 4.36
C ASP A 328 37.76 -3.65 4.29
N ILE A 329 36.72 -3.10 3.65
CA ILE A 329 36.66 -1.67 3.33
C ILE A 329 35.61 -1.00 4.21
N HIS A 330 36.06 -0.23 5.19
CA HIS A 330 35.20 0.58 6.04
C HIS A 330 34.87 1.90 5.34
N PHE A 331 33.61 2.31 5.38
CA PHE A 331 33.15 3.59 4.85
C PHE A 331 32.00 4.16 5.69
N GLN A 332 31.75 5.45 5.56
CA GLN A 332 30.61 6.12 6.20
C GLN A 332 29.86 6.94 5.18
N LEU A 333 28.58 6.63 4.98
CA LEU A 333 27.66 7.44 4.19
C LEU A 333 26.77 8.26 5.12
N ASN A 334 26.88 9.59 5.09
CA ASN A 334 26.13 10.47 5.98
C ASN A 334 25.63 11.74 5.27
N GLY A 335 24.43 12.19 5.61
CA GLY A 335 23.87 13.42 5.06
C GLY A 335 22.37 13.30 4.78
N GLN A 336 21.89 14.09 3.82
CA GLN A 336 20.50 14.12 3.44
C GLN A 336 20.34 13.97 1.93
N LEU A 337 19.26 13.34 1.53
CA LEU A 337 18.78 13.29 0.15
C LEU A 337 17.37 13.89 0.12
N LYS A 338 17.11 14.77 -0.85
CA LYS A 338 15.79 15.37 -1.06
C LYS A 338 15.26 14.98 -2.44
N TYR A 339 14.00 14.55 -2.46
CA TYR A 339 13.30 14.12 -3.67
C TYR A 339 11.82 14.49 -3.52
N ASP A 340 11.26 15.23 -4.47
CA ASP A 340 9.91 15.82 -4.36
C ASP A 340 9.68 16.56 -3.02
N ASP A 341 8.65 16.16 -2.25
CA ASP A 341 8.31 16.67 -0.91
C ASP A 341 8.89 15.77 0.23
N MET A 342 9.78 14.84 -0.13
CA MET A 342 10.39 13.88 0.79
C MET A 342 11.84 14.24 1.12
N VAL A 343 12.23 13.97 2.37
CA VAL A 343 13.60 14.06 2.85
C VAL A 343 14.00 12.71 3.41
N LEU A 344 15.20 12.25 3.07
CA LEU A 344 15.84 11.05 3.59
C LEU A 344 17.13 11.45 4.31
N ASP A 345 17.14 11.34 5.64
CA ASP A 345 18.35 11.40 6.45
C ASP A 345 19.07 10.05 6.40
N ILE A 346 20.36 10.08 6.11
CA ILE A 346 21.22 8.90 5.99
C ILE A 346 22.36 9.03 6.99
N ASN A 347 22.57 8.00 7.81
CA ASN A 347 23.78 7.82 8.61
C ASN A 347 24.14 6.33 8.64
N LEU A 348 25.09 5.90 7.81
CA LEU A 348 25.41 4.49 7.58
C LEU A 348 26.93 4.24 7.70
N PRO A 349 27.48 4.17 8.93
CA PRO A 349 28.79 3.57 9.13
C PRO A 349 28.72 2.09 8.70
N SER A 350 29.55 1.70 7.73
CA SER A 350 29.40 0.44 7.02
C SER A 350 30.76 -0.18 6.68
N LYS A 351 30.77 -1.48 6.38
CA LYS A 351 31.95 -2.23 5.94
C LYS A 351 31.60 -3.08 4.73
N ILE A 352 32.40 -3.02 3.67
CA ILE A 352 32.37 -3.98 2.56
C ILE A 352 33.22 -5.18 2.95
N SER A 353 32.67 -6.38 2.80
CA SER A 353 33.32 -7.66 3.09
C SER A 353 33.15 -8.67 1.95
N GLY A 354 34.10 -9.59 1.81
CA GLY A 354 34.08 -10.68 0.81
C GLY A 354 34.81 -10.32 -0.49
N GLN A 355 34.58 -11.10 -1.54
CA GLN A 355 35.21 -10.87 -2.85
C GLN A 355 34.62 -9.62 -3.51
N LEU A 356 35.44 -8.75 -4.11
CA LEU A 356 34.97 -7.51 -4.75
C LEU A 356 34.05 -7.73 -5.96
N ILE A 357 34.05 -8.93 -6.54
CA ILE A 357 33.11 -9.33 -7.60
C ILE A 357 31.70 -9.64 -7.07
N SER A 358 31.55 -9.85 -5.76
CA SER A 358 30.26 -10.13 -5.10
C SER A 358 30.22 -9.54 -3.67
N PRO A 359 30.34 -8.20 -3.54
CA PRO A 359 30.52 -7.56 -2.25
C PRO A 359 29.28 -7.66 -1.37
N ALA A 360 29.48 -7.78 -0.07
CA ALA A 360 28.43 -7.62 0.94
C ALA A 360 28.75 -6.40 1.83
N ILE A 361 27.78 -5.50 1.98
CA ILE A 361 27.86 -4.32 2.84
C ILE A 361 27.25 -4.68 4.20
N SER A 362 28.04 -4.65 5.27
CA SER A 362 27.57 -4.80 6.65
C SER A 362 27.38 -3.44 7.30
N PHE A 363 26.22 -3.21 7.91
CA PHE A 363 25.88 -1.95 8.59
C PHE A 363 26.29 -2.00 10.06
N LEU A 364 27.17 -1.08 10.47
CA LEU A 364 27.77 -1.02 11.80
C LEU A 364 26.86 -0.30 12.82
N PRO A 365 27.17 -0.36 14.13
CA PRO A 365 26.43 0.37 15.15
C PRO A 365 26.27 1.87 14.82
N GLY A 366 25.05 2.38 14.98
CA GLY A 366 24.69 3.75 14.59
C GLY A 366 24.07 3.88 13.19
N SER A 367 24.04 2.81 12.40
CA SER A 367 23.40 2.80 11.08
C SER A 367 21.89 3.03 11.16
N LEU A 368 21.44 4.14 10.56
CA LEU A 368 20.07 4.61 10.61
C LEU A 368 19.69 5.34 9.32
N LEU A 369 18.51 5.00 8.80
CA LEU A 369 17.79 5.81 7.81
C LEU A 369 16.56 6.44 8.45
N ARG A 370 16.26 7.70 8.11
CA ARG A 370 14.99 8.34 8.46
C ARG A 370 14.41 9.04 7.25
N ALA A 371 13.12 8.84 6.96
CA ALA A 371 12.42 9.56 5.91
C ALA A 371 11.21 10.33 6.46
N TYR A 372 10.92 11.49 5.90
CA TYR A 372 9.74 12.29 6.26
C TYR A 372 9.34 13.22 5.11
N GLY A 373 8.05 13.50 5.00
CA GLY A 373 7.51 14.29 3.88
C GLY A 373 6.11 13.89 3.48
N ARG A 374 5.57 14.56 2.46
CA ARG A 374 4.24 14.25 1.93
C ARG A 374 4.37 13.16 0.87
N VAL A 375 3.59 12.09 1.03
CA VAL A 375 3.57 10.96 0.10
C VAL A 375 2.44 11.11 -0.91
N SER A 376 1.30 11.69 -0.50
CA SER A 376 0.16 12.00 -1.35
C SER A 376 -0.59 13.24 -0.84
N ALA A 377 -1.66 13.66 -1.53
CA ALA A 377 -2.47 14.80 -1.10
C ALA A 377 -2.98 14.66 0.35
N THR A 378 -3.33 13.45 0.79
CA THR A 378 -3.92 13.18 2.11
C THR A 378 -2.96 12.52 3.11
N LEU A 379 -1.83 11.95 2.64
CA LEU A 379 -0.92 11.17 3.47
C LEU A 379 0.41 11.88 3.69
N LEU A 380 0.67 12.22 4.95
CA LEU A 380 1.90 12.82 5.43
C LEU A 380 2.71 11.78 6.24
N LEU A 381 3.90 11.43 5.77
CA LEU A 381 4.85 10.65 6.54
C LEU A 381 5.57 11.59 7.53
N GLN A 382 5.20 11.52 8.80
CA GLN A 382 5.86 12.30 9.85
C GLN A 382 7.27 11.77 10.13
N GLU A 383 7.42 10.44 10.15
CA GLU A 383 8.71 9.77 10.35
C GLU A 383 8.62 8.31 9.87
N ALA A 384 9.51 7.88 8.98
CA ALA A 384 9.86 6.46 8.80
C ALA A 384 11.29 6.28 9.27
N ARG A 385 11.50 5.52 10.34
CA ARG A 385 12.81 5.27 10.94
C ARG A 385 13.19 3.81 10.75
N LEU A 386 14.31 3.55 10.08
CA LEU A 386 14.83 2.21 9.77
C LEU A 386 16.23 2.04 10.37
N PRO A 387 16.35 1.48 11.58
CA PRO A 387 17.62 1.04 12.13
C PRO A 387 18.18 -0.13 11.32
N LEU A 388 19.42 -0.01 10.86
CA LEU A 388 20.10 -1.03 10.05
C LEU A 388 21.30 -1.67 10.75
N ALA A 389 21.66 -1.20 11.95
CA ALA A 389 22.80 -1.76 12.68
C ALA A 389 22.69 -3.30 12.85
N GLY A 390 23.72 -4.02 12.41
CA GLY A 390 23.78 -5.49 12.47
C GLY A 390 23.08 -6.20 11.30
N THR A 391 22.61 -5.49 10.27
CA THR A 391 22.15 -6.10 9.01
C THR A 391 23.26 -6.05 7.95
N SER A 392 23.11 -6.86 6.90
CA SER A 392 23.96 -6.83 5.71
C SER A 392 23.13 -6.69 4.45
N LEU A 393 23.69 -6.06 3.43
CA LEU A 393 23.13 -5.87 2.10
C LEU A 393 24.06 -6.51 1.08
N SER A 394 23.58 -7.46 0.31
CA SER A 394 24.26 -8.02 -0.87
C SER A 394 23.41 -7.83 -2.12
N ALA A 395 23.90 -8.29 -3.27
CA ALA A 395 23.13 -8.34 -4.51
C ALA A 395 21.81 -9.15 -4.38
N GLU A 396 21.74 -10.05 -3.41
CA GLU A 396 20.53 -10.85 -3.14
C GLU A 396 19.54 -10.14 -2.22
N GLY A 397 19.98 -9.14 -1.44
CA GLY A 397 19.12 -8.34 -0.57
C GLY A 397 19.60 -8.16 0.87
N ILE A 398 18.72 -7.64 1.72
CA ILE A 398 19.01 -7.35 3.13
C ILE A 398 18.85 -8.62 3.98
N THR A 399 19.83 -8.90 4.83
CA THR A 399 19.84 -10.02 5.77
C THR A 399 20.13 -9.54 7.20
N GLY A 400 19.45 -10.10 8.20
CA GLY A 400 19.61 -9.77 9.62
C GLY A 400 18.36 -9.16 10.25
N ARG A 401 18.51 -8.58 11.45
CA ARG A 401 17.38 -7.99 12.18
C ARG A 401 16.93 -6.68 11.55
N LEU A 402 15.85 -6.72 10.76
CA LEU A 402 15.30 -5.56 10.07
C LEU A 402 14.12 -4.96 10.86
N GLN A 403 14.19 -3.66 11.13
CA GLN A 403 13.19 -2.89 11.85
C GLN A 403 12.69 -1.71 11.02
N ALA A 404 11.41 -1.37 11.17
CA ALA A 404 10.81 -0.16 10.60
C ALA A 404 9.80 0.45 11.59
N ILE A 405 9.95 1.75 11.87
CA ILE A 405 9.06 2.51 12.75
C ILE A 405 8.43 3.61 11.90
N LEU A 406 7.11 3.60 11.77
CA LEU A 406 6.35 4.46 10.87
C LEU A 406 5.40 5.32 11.70
N LYS A 407 5.48 6.63 11.52
CA LYS A 407 4.51 7.62 12.00
C LYS A 407 3.91 8.33 10.79
N VAL A 408 2.61 8.16 10.61
CA VAL A 408 1.88 8.64 9.44
C VAL A 408 0.67 9.43 9.91
N LYS A 409 0.38 10.53 9.24
CA LYS A 409 -0.83 11.31 9.40
C LYS A 409 -1.65 11.23 8.11
N GLU A 410 -2.85 10.69 8.21
CA GLU A 410 -3.83 10.64 7.12
C GLU A 410 -4.95 11.64 7.42
N GLN A 411 -5.36 12.42 6.44
CA GLN A 411 -6.27 13.56 6.61
C GLN A 411 -7.62 13.19 7.22
N TYR A 412 -8.21 12.06 6.84
CA TYR A 412 -9.52 11.61 7.29
C TYR A 412 -9.42 10.67 8.50
N TRP A 413 -8.50 9.71 8.43
CA TRP A 413 -8.41 8.67 9.45
C TRP A 413 -7.60 9.08 10.68
N GLY A 414 -6.69 10.05 10.59
CA GLY A 414 -5.91 10.54 11.72
C GLY A 414 -4.46 10.07 11.76
N ASP A 415 -3.90 10.00 12.97
CA ASP A 415 -2.47 9.76 13.21
C ASP A 415 -2.23 8.28 13.57
N PHE A 416 -1.25 7.66 12.94
CA PHE A 416 -0.86 6.26 13.11
C PHE A 416 0.61 6.15 13.49
N ALA A 417 0.93 5.31 14.48
CA ALA A 417 2.30 4.92 14.80
C ALA A 417 2.42 3.40 14.84
N ILE A 418 3.22 2.82 13.93
CA ILE A 418 3.39 1.37 13.76
C ILE A 418 4.87 1.02 13.81
N HIS A 419 5.20 -0.02 14.57
CA HIS A 419 6.52 -0.61 14.68
C HIS A 419 6.49 -2.00 14.04
N LEU A 420 7.54 -2.31 13.29
CA LEU A 420 7.81 -3.60 12.64
C LEU A 420 9.21 -4.03 13.07
N ASP A 421 9.35 -5.22 13.65
CA ASP A 421 10.64 -5.75 14.11
C ASP A 421 10.74 -7.24 13.83
N GLY A 422 11.77 -7.63 13.08
CA GLY A 422 11.83 -8.95 12.48
C GLY A 422 13.20 -9.37 11.98
N GLN A 423 13.23 -10.54 11.34
CA GLN A 423 14.41 -11.10 10.68
C GLN A 423 14.19 -11.14 9.18
N ALA A 424 15.12 -10.54 8.44
CA ALA A 424 15.19 -10.53 7.00
C ALA A 424 16.25 -11.53 6.51
N ASN A 425 16.00 -12.15 5.36
CA ASN A 425 16.92 -13.03 4.66
C ASN A 425 16.82 -12.73 3.17
N LYS A 426 17.89 -12.16 2.61
CA LYS A 426 17.99 -11.75 1.20
C LYS A 426 16.76 -10.93 0.76
N PHE A 427 16.26 -10.08 1.65
CA PHE A 427 14.99 -9.37 1.45
C PHE A 427 15.21 -8.10 0.62
N ILE A 428 14.46 -8.00 -0.48
CA ILE A 428 14.20 -6.76 -1.23
C ILE A 428 12.72 -6.72 -1.60
N PHE A 429 12.25 -5.63 -2.22
CA PHE A 429 10.87 -5.55 -2.69
C PHE A 429 10.52 -6.76 -3.56
N ASP A 430 9.50 -7.50 -3.13
CA ASP A 430 8.96 -8.69 -3.78
C ASP A 430 9.94 -9.86 -4.04
N LYS A 431 11.09 -9.91 -3.34
CA LYS A 431 12.00 -11.08 -3.33
C LYS A 431 12.59 -11.34 -1.95
N GLY A 432 12.81 -12.62 -1.63
CA GLY A 432 13.40 -13.02 -0.36
C GLY A 432 12.38 -13.03 0.77
N LYS A 433 12.82 -12.97 2.03
CA LYS A 433 11.93 -13.18 3.18
C LYS A 433 12.17 -12.19 4.30
N TRP A 434 11.09 -11.63 4.85
CA TRP A 434 11.10 -10.87 6.10
C TRP A 434 9.96 -11.36 6.99
N PHE A 435 10.27 -11.78 8.21
CA PHE A 435 9.28 -12.18 9.22
C PHE A 435 9.34 -11.19 10.37
N TRP A 436 8.22 -10.57 10.74
CA TRP A 436 8.19 -9.51 11.74
C TRP A 436 7.05 -9.67 12.75
N ASN A 437 7.30 -9.15 13.94
CA ASN A 437 6.25 -8.75 14.87
C ASN A 437 5.90 -7.29 14.59
N TYR A 438 4.64 -6.93 14.77
CA TYR A 438 4.20 -5.55 14.66
C TYR A 438 3.37 -5.12 15.86
N TRP A 439 3.47 -3.85 16.22
CA TRP A 439 2.64 -3.22 17.25
C TRP A 439 2.53 -1.72 17.01
N GLY A 440 1.51 -1.10 17.58
CA GLY A 440 1.30 0.32 17.34
C GLY A 440 0.01 0.84 17.96
N ASN A 441 -0.26 2.10 17.67
CA ASN A 441 -1.48 2.78 18.05
C ASN A 441 -1.92 3.79 16.98
N ALA A 442 -3.18 4.21 17.04
CA ALA A 442 -3.68 5.32 16.24
C ALA A 442 -4.76 6.11 16.97
N GLN A 443 -4.85 7.38 16.62
CA GLN A 443 -6.00 8.22 16.90
C GLN A 443 -6.89 8.20 15.66
N LEU A 444 -8.16 7.79 15.80
CA LEU A 444 -9.12 7.73 14.70
C LEU A 444 -10.27 8.74 14.91
N PRO A 445 -10.09 10.03 14.56
CA PRO A 445 -11.10 11.07 14.82
C PRO A 445 -12.44 10.77 14.17
N ALA A 446 -12.45 10.21 12.95
CA ALA A 446 -13.67 9.85 12.22
C ALA A 446 -14.54 8.82 12.97
N LEU A 447 -13.93 8.01 13.85
CA LEU A 447 -14.61 7.01 14.67
C LEU A 447 -14.66 7.39 16.16
N ALA A 448 -14.14 8.56 16.53
CA ALA A 448 -13.87 8.96 17.91
C ALA A 448 -13.14 7.88 18.73
N ALA A 449 -12.21 7.16 18.11
CA ALA A 449 -11.60 5.94 18.67
C ALA A 449 -10.10 6.10 18.90
N HIS A 450 -9.59 5.52 19.98
CA HIS A 450 -8.18 5.19 20.16
C HIS A 450 -8.00 3.71 19.82
N TRP A 451 -7.05 3.42 18.94
CA TRP A 451 -6.80 2.09 18.42
C TRP A 451 -5.44 1.57 18.89
N ASP A 452 -5.38 0.33 19.36
CA ASP A 452 -4.14 -0.42 19.56
C ASP A 452 -4.04 -1.57 18.57
N ILE A 453 -2.83 -1.89 18.12
CA ILE A 453 -2.57 -3.00 17.22
C ILE A 453 -1.37 -3.82 17.69
N LYS A 454 -1.47 -5.13 17.57
CA LYS A 454 -0.36 -6.07 17.74
C LYS A 454 -0.56 -7.31 16.87
N GLY A 455 0.51 -7.87 16.33
CA GLY A 455 0.45 -9.13 15.59
C GLY A 455 1.78 -9.57 15.03
N GLN A 456 1.70 -10.52 14.11
CA GLN A 456 2.84 -11.11 13.41
C GLN A 456 2.53 -11.17 11.92
N GLY A 457 3.53 -10.88 11.10
CA GLY A 457 3.42 -10.93 9.65
C GLY A 457 4.69 -11.42 8.97
N SER A 458 4.58 -11.67 7.68
CA SER A 458 5.71 -12.03 6.83
C SER A 458 5.53 -11.48 5.43
N TRP A 459 6.65 -11.19 4.77
CA TRP A 459 6.74 -10.84 3.36
C TRP A 459 7.70 -11.85 2.75
N GLN A 460 7.17 -12.69 1.88
CA GLN A 460 7.92 -13.75 1.22
C GLN A 460 7.70 -13.59 -0.28
N ASP A 461 8.76 -13.18 -0.98
CA ASP A 461 8.69 -12.79 -2.37
C ASP A 461 7.56 -11.76 -2.56
N SER A 462 6.61 -11.98 -3.47
CA SER A 462 5.48 -11.07 -3.70
C SER A 462 4.28 -11.27 -2.73
N LEU A 463 4.37 -12.19 -1.77
CA LEU A 463 3.28 -12.51 -0.84
C LEU A 463 3.49 -11.84 0.53
N ILE A 464 2.57 -10.96 0.89
CA ILE A 464 2.45 -10.42 2.26
C ILE A 464 1.41 -11.23 3.02
N THR A 465 1.75 -11.68 4.21
CA THR A 465 0.86 -12.41 5.12
C THR A 465 0.79 -11.70 6.46
N LEU A 466 -0.41 -11.41 6.97
CA LEU A 466 -0.61 -11.12 8.39
C LEU A 466 -1.08 -12.41 9.05
N ASN A 467 -0.20 -13.04 9.82
CA ASN A 467 -0.46 -14.32 10.48
C ASN A 467 -1.43 -14.17 11.64
N THR A 468 -1.22 -13.12 12.45
CA THR A 468 -2.07 -12.78 13.58
C THR A 468 -2.31 -11.28 13.57
N LEU A 469 -3.48 -10.88 14.05
CA LEU A 469 -3.88 -9.50 14.29
C LEU A 469 -4.69 -9.50 15.57
N ASN A 470 -4.36 -8.60 16.47
CA ASN A 470 -5.12 -8.39 17.68
C ASN A 470 -5.19 -6.88 17.93
N THR A 471 -6.39 -6.33 17.80
CA THR A 471 -6.62 -4.88 17.86
C THR A 471 -7.80 -4.57 18.74
N GLY A 472 -7.74 -3.46 19.46
CA GLY A 472 -8.80 -2.97 20.32
C GLY A 472 -9.11 -1.53 20.01
N PHE A 473 -10.36 -1.17 20.28
CA PHE A 473 -10.80 0.21 20.29
C PHE A 473 -11.47 0.48 21.63
N ASP A 474 -11.16 1.62 22.23
CA ASP A 474 -11.83 2.09 23.44
C ASP A 474 -13.34 2.28 23.18
N GLN A 475 -13.67 2.87 22.04
CA GLN A 475 -15.02 3.02 21.50
C GLN A 475 -14.96 3.11 19.97
N ILE A 476 -16.09 2.86 19.30
CA ILE A 476 -16.29 3.23 17.89
C ILE A 476 -17.61 4.00 17.83
N LYS A 477 -17.56 5.28 17.49
CA LYS A 477 -18.73 6.14 17.35
C LYS A 477 -18.80 6.72 15.94
N TYR A 478 -19.89 6.42 15.23
CA TYR A 478 -20.10 6.89 13.87
C TYR A 478 -21.60 7.13 13.61
N GLY A 479 -21.98 8.38 13.37
CA GLY A 479 -23.39 8.76 13.25
C GLY A 479 -24.21 8.37 14.49
N LEU A 480 -25.27 7.57 14.31
CA LEU A 480 -26.10 7.04 15.39
C LEU A 480 -25.50 5.82 16.10
N LEU A 481 -24.46 5.21 15.53
CA LEU A 481 -23.85 3.99 16.05
C LEU A 481 -22.78 4.33 17.10
N SER A 482 -22.81 3.61 18.21
CA SER A 482 -21.75 3.59 19.21
C SER A 482 -21.47 2.15 19.66
N MET A 483 -20.21 1.72 19.63
CA MET A 483 -19.77 0.42 20.11
C MET A 483 -18.72 0.60 21.19
N THR A 484 -18.75 -0.26 22.22
CA THR A 484 -17.87 -0.15 23.39
C THR A 484 -17.03 -1.41 23.58
N ALA A 485 -15.77 -1.23 23.99
CA ALA A 485 -14.81 -2.32 24.22
C ALA A 485 -14.74 -3.27 23.01
N THR A 486 -14.47 -2.71 21.84
CA THR A 486 -14.45 -3.49 20.61
C THR A 486 -13.08 -4.13 20.41
N ARG A 487 -13.07 -5.39 19.96
CA ARG A 487 -11.84 -6.12 19.65
C ARG A 487 -11.96 -6.76 18.27
N LEU A 488 -10.97 -6.51 17.42
CA LEU A 488 -10.87 -7.10 16.09
C LEU A 488 -9.63 -8.01 16.03
N ILE A 489 -9.86 -9.26 15.61
CA ILE A 489 -8.83 -10.30 15.47
C ILE A 489 -8.88 -10.94 14.09
N LEU A 490 -7.78 -11.56 13.66
CA LEU A 490 -7.78 -12.51 12.55
C LEU A 490 -8.15 -13.90 13.06
N THR A 491 -9.17 -14.53 12.47
CA THR A 491 -9.52 -15.95 12.69
C THR A 491 -8.80 -16.85 11.70
N LYS A 492 -8.46 -16.33 10.51
CA LYS A 492 -7.50 -16.93 9.57
C LYS A 492 -6.52 -15.86 9.09
N PRO A 493 -5.27 -16.25 8.74
CA PRO A 493 -4.29 -15.30 8.21
C PRO A 493 -4.82 -14.51 7.02
N LEU A 494 -4.42 -13.23 6.95
CA LEU A 494 -4.68 -12.38 5.80
C LEU A 494 -3.52 -12.55 4.81
N PHE A 495 -3.84 -12.90 3.57
CA PHE A 495 -2.89 -13.05 2.47
C PHE A 495 -3.11 -11.94 1.46
N TRP A 496 -2.03 -11.31 1.02
CA TRP A 496 -2.01 -10.34 -0.07
C TRP A 496 -0.90 -10.70 -1.05
N GLN A 497 -1.29 -11.32 -2.16
CA GLN A 497 -0.43 -11.63 -3.29
C GLN A 497 -0.37 -10.38 -4.19
N ARG A 498 0.83 -9.80 -4.30
CA ARG A 498 1.09 -8.56 -5.03
C ARG A 498 1.52 -8.77 -6.48
N ASP A 499 1.86 -9.99 -6.87
CA ASP A 499 2.16 -10.34 -8.26
C ASP A 499 0.94 -9.98 -9.15
N PRO A 500 1.06 -9.03 -10.10
CA PRO A 500 -0.04 -8.61 -10.97
C PRO A 500 -0.66 -9.76 -11.78
N ALA A 501 0.09 -10.84 -12.04
CA ALA A 501 -0.42 -12.01 -12.75
C ALA A 501 -1.23 -12.97 -11.84
N LYS A 502 -1.12 -12.82 -10.51
CA LYS A 502 -1.70 -13.73 -9.51
C LYS A 502 -2.39 -12.99 -8.36
N GLU A 503 -2.86 -11.76 -8.61
CA GLU A 503 -3.47 -10.91 -7.60
C GLU A 503 -4.50 -11.66 -6.76
N ASN A 504 -4.31 -11.66 -5.45
CA ASN A 504 -5.24 -12.29 -4.53
C ASN A 504 -5.14 -11.62 -3.16
N PHE A 505 -6.29 -11.29 -2.60
CA PHE A 505 -6.41 -10.76 -1.25
C PHE A 505 -7.50 -11.52 -0.51
N GLN A 506 -7.15 -12.20 0.57
CA GLN A 506 -8.10 -13.04 1.30
C GLN A 506 -7.74 -13.17 2.78
N GLY A 507 -8.74 -13.32 3.64
CA GLY A 507 -8.54 -13.56 5.08
C GLY A 507 -9.87 -13.62 5.81
N GLU A 508 -9.84 -14.02 7.09
CA GLU A 508 -11.04 -14.03 7.93
C GLU A 508 -10.77 -13.29 9.23
N LEU A 509 -11.71 -12.42 9.59
CA LEU A 509 -11.66 -11.50 10.71
C LEU A 509 -12.85 -11.76 11.64
N GLN A 510 -12.68 -11.48 12.92
CA GLN A 510 -13.76 -11.43 13.88
C GLN A 510 -13.71 -10.11 14.66
N LEU A 511 -14.81 -9.37 14.63
CA LEU A 511 -15.04 -8.19 15.46
C LEU A 511 -16.00 -8.55 16.59
N THR A 512 -15.62 -8.25 17.82
CA THR A 512 -16.47 -8.42 19.00
C THR A 512 -16.73 -7.08 19.66
N SER A 513 -17.91 -6.91 20.24
CA SER A 513 -18.29 -5.75 21.03
C SER A 513 -19.14 -6.18 22.21
N ASN A 514 -18.97 -5.54 23.37
CA ASN A 514 -19.84 -5.80 24.53
C ASN A 514 -21.26 -5.26 24.31
N ARG A 515 -21.37 -4.16 23.55
CA ARG A 515 -22.65 -3.51 23.25
C ARG A 515 -22.55 -2.71 21.96
N MET A 516 -23.60 -2.77 21.15
CA MET A 516 -23.73 -1.97 19.93
C MET A 516 -24.99 -1.11 20.06
N GLN A 517 -24.83 0.18 20.31
CA GLN A 517 -25.89 1.11 20.62
C GLN A 517 -26.27 1.95 19.39
N PHE A 518 -27.57 2.18 19.21
CA PHE A 518 -28.17 2.97 18.14
C PHE A 518 -28.96 4.12 18.77
N GLY A 519 -28.43 5.34 18.70
CA GLY A 519 -29.04 6.48 19.38
C GLY A 519 -28.97 6.38 20.92
N ALA A 520 -30.01 6.81 21.62
CA ALA A 520 -29.97 6.97 23.08
C ALA A 520 -30.30 5.69 23.87
N ALA A 521 -31.23 4.86 23.39
CA ALA A 521 -31.81 3.76 24.19
C ALA A 521 -31.73 2.39 23.50
N SER A 522 -31.78 2.34 22.16
CA SER A 522 -31.78 1.09 21.40
C SER A 522 -30.37 0.48 21.33
N TYR A 523 -30.25 -0.83 21.53
CA TYR A 523 -28.96 -1.50 21.45
C TYR A 523 -29.08 -2.97 21.08
N LEU A 524 -27.99 -3.54 20.59
CA LEU A 524 -27.74 -4.98 20.58
C LEU A 524 -26.79 -5.33 21.72
N PRO A 525 -27.01 -6.47 22.41
CA PRO A 525 -26.12 -6.96 23.46
C PRO A 525 -24.78 -7.42 22.85
N LYS A 526 -24.00 -8.20 23.60
CA LYS A 526 -22.71 -8.71 23.13
C LYS A 526 -22.82 -9.26 21.70
N THR A 527 -22.08 -8.62 20.80
CA THR A 527 -22.16 -8.82 19.35
C THR A 527 -20.85 -9.37 18.84
N THR A 528 -20.95 -10.37 17.98
CA THR A 528 -19.83 -10.97 17.25
C THR A 528 -20.12 -10.86 15.76
N VAL A 529 -19.19 -10.30 15.01
CA VAL A 529 -19.22 -10.22 13.56
C VAL A 529 -18.07 -11.05 13.03
N ASN A 530 -18.35 -12.15 12.35
CA ASN A 530 -17.34 -12.89 11.59
C ASN A 530 -17.38 -12.41 10.15
N ALA A 531 -16.22 -12.12 9.56
CA ALA A 531 -16.12 -11.56 8.21
C ALA A 531 -15.03 -12.28 7.40
N ALA A 532 -15.37 -12.72 6.20
CA ALA A 532 -14.45 -13.24 5.21
C ALA A 532 -14.20 -12.17 4.13
N LEU A 533 -12.93 -11.93 3.84
CA LEU A 533 -12.44 -11.02 2.80
C LEU A 533 -12.01 -11.82 1.57
N LYS A 534 -12.38 -11.33 0.38
CA LYS A 534 -11.88 -11.87 -0.90
C LYS A 534 -11.81 -10.78 -1.96
N GLY A 535 -10.66 -10.59 -2.59
CA GLY A 535 -10.43 -9.49 -3.52
C GLY A 535 -9.09 -9.59 -4.23
N LYS A 536 -8.64 -8.45 -4.75
CA LYS A 536 -7.34 -8.31 -5.44
C LYS A 536 -6.30 -7.68 -4.52
N SER A 537 -6.70 -6.72 -3.70
CA SER A 537 -5.80 -5.95 -2.82
C SER A 537 -6.55 -5.38 -1.61
N PRO A 538 -5.85 -4.80 -0.63
CA PRO A 538 -6.48 -4.02 0.45
C PRO A 538 -7.35 -2.84 -0.04
N ALA A 539 -7.20 -2.42 -1.30
CA ALA A 539 -8.00 -1.37 -1.91
C ALA A 539 -9.19 -1.90 -2.76
N ASP A 540 -9.27 -3.19 -3.08
CA ASP A 540 -10.41 -3.79 -3.79
C ASP A 540 -10.71 -5.19 -3.25
N PHE A 541 -11.78 -5.29 -2.46
CA PHE A 541 -12.23 -6.57 -1.91
C PHE A 541 -13.74 -6.62 -1.65
N GLN A 542 -14.26 -7.84 -1.67
CA GLN A 542 -15.58 -8.18 -1.17
C GLN A 542 -15.47 -8.67 0.27
N LEU A 543 -16.42 -8.27 1.11
CA LEU A 543 -16.57 -8.72 2.49
C LEU A 543 -17.92 -9.43 2.63
N LYS A 544 -17.88 -10.68 3.08
CA LYS A 544 -19.05 -11.46 3.50
C LYS A 544 -18.97 -11.63 5.01
N ALA A 545 -19.98 -11.17 5.74
CA ALA A 545 -20.00 -11.26 7.18
C ALA A 545 -21.33 -11.80 7.74
N ASP A 546 -21.26 -12.39 8.92
CA ASP A 546 -22.40 -12.74 9.76
C ASP A 546 -22.28 -11.99 11.09
N LEU A 547 -23.28 -11.16 11.39
CA LEU A 547 -23.43 -10.53 12.69
C LEU A 547 -24.39 -11.38 13.53
N SER A 548 -23.90 -11.83 14.67
CA SER A 548 -24.68 -12.58 15.65
C SER A 548 -24.53 -11.97 17.04
N THR A 549 -25.57 -12.16 17.84
CA THR A 549 -25.64 -11.84 19.26
C THR A 549 -26.20 -13.06 19.98
N LYS A 550 -26.48 -12.97 21.28
CA LYS A 550 -27.12 -14.06 22.02
C LYS A 550 -28.49 -14.45 21.42
N ASP A 551 -29.31 -13.45 21.08
CA ASP A 551 -30.72 -13.65 20.72
C ASP A 551 -31.03 -13.24 19.26
N VAL A 552 -30.26 -12.30 18.69
CA VAL A 552 -30.35 -11.84 17.28
C VAL A 552 -29.23 -12.46 16.45
N GLY A 553 -29.58 -13.04 15.30
CA GLY A 553 -28.63 -13.45 14.25
C GLY A 553 -28.91 -14.84 13.67
N PRO A 554 -28.21 -15.20 12.57
CA PRO A 554 -27.18 -14.40 11.92
C PRO A 554 -27.77 -13.36 10.94
N ILE A 555 -27.35 -12.10 11.07
CA ILE A 555 -27.57 -11.06 10.05
C ILE A 555 -26.46 -11.18 9.02
N VAL A 556 -26.82 -11.53 7.78
CA VAL A 556 -25.83 -11.77 6.72
C VAL A 556 -25.57 -10.46 5.98
N ILE A 557 -24.30 -10.06 5.91
CA ILE A 557 -23.83 -8.83 5.29
C ILE A 557 -22.94 -9.20 4.10
N PHE A 558 -23.24 -8.63 2.94
CA PHE A 558 -22.40 -8.70 1.75
C PHE A 558 -22.02 -7.30 1.34
N SER A 559 -20.74 -7.04 1.13
CA SER A 559 -20.26 -5.70 0.79
C SER A 559 -19.02 -5.73 -0.10
N ARG A 560 -18.72 -4.60 -0.73
CA ARG A 560 -17.56 -4.36 -1.58
C ARG A 560 -16.92 -3.04 -1.16
N TRP A 561 -15.60 -3.08 -1.00
CA TRP A 561 -14.71 -1.94 -0.94
C TRP A 561 -14.04 -1.78 -2.30
N ASP A 562 -14.08 -0.56 -2.87
CA ASP A 562 -13.45 -0.24 -4.16
C ASP A 562 -12.31 0.79 -4.06
N GLY A 563 -11.87 1.10 -2.83
CA GLY A 563 -10.82 2.08 -2.55
C GLY A 563 -11.35 3.45 -2.15
N GLU A 564 -12.63 3.73 -2.46
CA GLU A 564 -13.28 5.01 -2.16
C GLU A 564 -14.49 4.82 -1.25
N ARG A 565 -15.31 3.80 -1.53
CA ARG A 565 -16.60 3.60 -0.85
C ARG A 565 -16.87 2.15 -0.51
N PHE A 566 -17.54 1.96 0.63
CA PHE A 566 -17.97 0.66 1.11
C PHE A 566 -19.47 0.50 0.84
N ARG A 567 -19.85 -0.44 -0.03
CA ARG A 567 -21.25 -0.63 -0.46
C ARG A 567 -21.69 -2.06 -0.24
N GLY A 568 -22.91 -2.26 0.22
CA GLY A 568 -23.37 -3.60 0.51
C GLY A 568 -24.86 -3.74 0.77
N GLN A 569 -25.22 -4.96 1.17
CA GLN A 569 -26.54 -5.34 1.60
C GLN A 569 -26.45 -6.13 2.90
N ALA A 570 -27.41 -5.92 3.78
CA ALA A 570 -27.62 -6.69 5.00
C ALA A 570 -28.98 -7.40 4.91
N ARG A 571 -29.02 -8.69 5.25
CA ARG A 571 -30.22 -9.52 5.24
C ARG A 571 -30.43 -10.12 6.62
N TRP A 572 -31.60 -9.84 7.18
CA TRP A 572 -32.12 -10.50 8.37
C TRP A 572 -32.98 -11.68 7.91
N PRO A 573 -32.54 -12.94 8.15
CA PRO A 573 -33.42 -14.08 7.98
C PRO A 573 -34.61 -13.98 8.94
N GLU A 574 -35.66 -14.77 8.67
CA GLU A 574 -36.83 -14.87 9.53
C GLU A 574 -36.41 -15.24 10.96
N GLN A 575 -36.73 -14.35 11.90
CA GLN A 575 -36.37 -14.47 13.32
C GLN A 575 -37.54 -14.04 14.20
N SER A 576 -37.57 -14.52 15.44
CA SER A 576 -38.55 -14.06 16.43
C SER A 576 -38.39 -12.56 16.68
N VAL A 577 -39.50 -11.83 16.74
CA VAL A 577 -39.48 -10.40 17.13
C VAL A 577 -38.93 -10.19 18.54
N SER A 578 -39.12 -11.15 19.46
CA SER A 578 -38.63 -11.05 20.83
C SER A 578 -37.10 -10.91 20.92
N ALA A 579 -36.36 -11.42 19.94
CA ALA A 579 -34.91 -11.23 19.83
C ALA A 579 -34.51 -9.74 19.73
N PHE A 580 -35.40 -8.90 19.20
CA PHE A 580 -35.14 -7.48 18.95
C PHE A 580 -35.67 -6.57 20.07
N GLN A 581 -36.07 -7.12 21.23
CA GLN A 581 -36.60 -6.35 22.36
C GLN A 581 -35.67 -5.19 22.78
N THR A 582 -34.35 -5.40 22.74
CA THR A 582 -33.36 -4.39 23.14
C THR A 582 -33.27 -3.20 22.17
N LEU A 583 -33.88 -3.29 20.99
CA LEU A 583 -34.00 -2.17 20.06
C LEU A 583 -35.17 -1.25 20.39
N ILE A 584 -36.08 -1.67 21.28
CA ILE A 584 -37.22 -0.86 21.74
C ILE A 584 -36.85 -0.18 23.06
N PRO A 585 -36.94 1.16 23.16
CA PRO A 585 -36.70 1.88 24.40
C PRO A 585 -37.62 1.43 25.54
N ASN A 586 -37.05 1.15 26.72
CA ASN A 586 -37.79 0.62 27.87
C ASN A 586 -38.86 1.58 28.42
N ASP A 587 -38.66 2.89 28.26
CA ASP A 587 -39.59 3.94 28.68
C ASP A 587 -40.91 3.94 27.88
N LEU A 588 -40.93 3.33 26.69
CA LEU A 588 -42.16 3.11 25.93
C LEU A 588 -43.07 2.04 26.56
N GLY A 589 -42.54 1.22 27.48
CA GLY A 589 -43.31 0.17 28.16
C GLY A 589 -43.79 -0.95 27.23
N ILE A 590 -43.10 -1.18 26.10
CA ILE A 590 -43.46 -2.20 25.11
C ILE A 590 -42.63 -3.47 25.37
N THR A 591 -43.29 -4.62 25.52
CA THR A 591 -42.66 -5.94 25.60
C THR A 591 -43.15 -6.83 24.46
N LEU A 592 -42.26 -7.21 23.55
CA LEU A 592 -42.52 -8.11 22.43
C LEU A 592 -42.74 -9.54 22.94
N ARG A 593 -43.77 -10.22 22.45
CA ARG A 593 -44.15 -11.57 22.88
C ARG A 593 -43.87 -12.61 21.80
N GLU A 594 -44.59 -12.53 20.70
CA GLU A 594 -44.54 -13.47 19.58
C GLU A 594 -44.59 -12.71 18.25
N GLY A 595 -44.19 -13.37 17.16
CA GLY A 595 -44.17 -12.79 15.83
C GLY A 595 -42.85 -13.01 15.11
N LYS A 596 -42.82 -12.63 13.84
CA LYS A 596 -41.67 -12.84 12.96
C LYS A 596 -41.20 -11.51 12.38
N LEU A 597 -39.88 -11.35 12.31
CA LEU A 597 -39.22 -10.25 11.63
C LEU A 597 -38.28 -10.81 10.57
N PHE A 598 -38.34 -10.24 9.37
CA PHE A 598 -37.32 -10.41 8.35
C PHE A 598 -37.14 -9.10 7.58
N SER A 599 -35.94 -8.92 7.03
CA SER A 599 -35.58 -7.66 6.42
C SER A 599 -34.44 -7.80 5.41
N GLN A 600 -34.44 -6.88 4.46
CA GLN A 600 -33.28 -6.60 3.63
C GLN A 600 -33.05 -5.10 3.56
N ALA A 601 -31.79 -4.71 3.69
CA ALA A 601 -31.34 -3.33 3.53
C ALA A 601 -30.11 -3.28 2.64
N ALA A 602 -29.96 -2.20 1.88
CA ALA A 602 -28.74 -1.80 1.21
C ALA A 602 -28.11 -0.62 1.96
N PHE A 603 -26.78 -0.50 1.92
CA PHE A 603 -26.06 0.59 2.55
C PHE A 603 -24.85 1.03 1.72
N SER A 604 -24.45 2.28 1.91
CA SER A 604 -23.20 2.85 1.41
C SER A 604 -22.54 3.71 2.48
N ILE A 605 -21.21 3.66 2.52
CA ILE A 605 -20.36 4.45 3.40
C ILE A 605 -19.25 5.06 2.54
N ASP A 606 -19.15 6.38 2.56
CA ASP A 606 -18.01 7.10 2.00
C ASP A 606 -17.74 8.37 2.83
N PRO A 607 -16.52 8.96 2.73
CA PRO A 607 -16.15 10.13 3.53
C PRO A 607 -16.99 11.39 3.25
N GLU A 608 -17.60 11.53 2.07
CA GLU A 608 -18.31 12.76 1.67
C GLU A 608 -19.79 12.73 2.10
N THR A 609 -20.46 11.60 1.90
CA THR A 609 -21.91 11.44 2.14
C THR A 609 -22.24 10.74 3.45
N GLY A 610 -21.24 10.15 4.10
CA GLY A 610 -21.40 9.46 5.39
C GLY A 610 -22.09 8.10 5.26
N PHE A 611 -22.83 7.70 6.31
CA PHE A 611 -23.62 6.47 6.30
C PHE A 611 -25.00 6.72 5.67
N ILE A 612 -25.29 5.99 4.60
CA ILE A 612 -26.63 5.95 3.99
C ILE A 612 -27.09 4.50 3.97
N ALA A 613 -28.32 4.25 4.42
CA ALA A 613 -28.93 2.93 4.32
C ALA A 613 -30.40 3.04 3.92
N GLY A 614 -30.92 2.00 3.28
CA GLY A 614 -32.34 1.93 2.95
C GLY A 614 -32.79 0.50 2.72
N GLY A 615 -34.02 0.20 3.09
CA GLY A 615 -34.54 -1.15 3.08
C GLY A 615 -35.99 -1.22 3.46
N HIS A 616 -36.42 -2.40 3.86
CA HIS A 616 -37.75 -2.60 4.45
C HIS A 616 -37.69 -3.60 5.60
N TRP A 617 -38.44 -3.32 6.66
CA TRP A 617 -38.75 -4.31 7.70
C TRP A 617 -40.10 -4.93 7.41
N ARG A 618 -40.18 -6.26 7.44
CA ARG A 618 -41.45 -6.98 7.41
C ARG A 618 -41.62 -7.67 8.75
N VAL A 619 -42.71 -7.30 9.41
CA VAL A 619 -43.10 -7.79 10.72
C VAL A 619 -44.45 -8.46 10.55
N GLU A 620 -44.55 -9.70 11.02
CA GLU A 620 -45.74 -10.54 10.84
C GLU A 620 -46.24 -11.09 12.17
N ASN A 621 -47.57 -11.08 12.31
CA ASN A 621 -48.35 -11.63 13.40
C ASN A 621 -47.75 -11.33 14.78
N THR A 622 -47.37 -10.06 14.99
CA THR A 622 -46.65 -9.65 16.19
C THR A 622 -47.60 -9.36 17.35
N GLY A 623 -47.35 -10.00 18.48
CA GLY A 623 -47.99 -9.72 19.76
C GLY A 623 -47.05 -8.92 20.67
N MET A 624 -47.59 -7.93 21.38
CA MET A 624 -46.82 -7.15 22.37
C MET A 624 -47.69 -6.69 23.53
N TRP A 625 -47.08 -6.69 24.72
CA TRP A 625 -47.62 -6.00 25.89
C TRP A 625 -47.26 -4.53 25.80
N LEU A 626 -48.22 -3.66 26.06
CA LEU A 626 -47.99 -2.24 26.25
C LEU A 626 -47.90 -1.95 27.76
N LYS A 627 -47.61 -0.69 28.12
CA LYS A 627 -47.77 -0.24 29.51
C LYS A 627 -49.20 -0.46 30.00
N ASP A 628 -50.13 -0.32 29.07
CA ASP A 628 -51.55 -0.31 29.29
C ASP A 628 -52.26 -1.13 28.20
N GLY A 629 -52.42 -2.43 28.42
CA GLY A 629 -53.08 -3.37 27.51
C GLY A 629 -52.14 -4.18 26.63
N GLU A 630 -52.71 -4.89 25.65
CA GLU A 630 -51.98 -5.73 24.71
C GLU A 630 -52.42 -5.53 23.26
N VAL A 631 -51.48 -5.79 22.35
CA VAL A 631 -51.68 -5.83 20.90
C VAL A 631 -51.45 -7.25 20.43
N SER A 632 -52.35 -7.76 19.58
CA SER A 632 -52.18 -9.04 18.91
C SER A 632 -52.36 -8.92 17.40
N GLY A 633 -51.57 -9.69 16.65
CA GLY A 633 -51.63 -9.75 15.20
C GLY A 633 -51.23 -8.44 14.49
N LEU A 634 -50.18 -7.77 14.95
CA LEU A 634 -49.58 -6.64 14.23
C LEU A 634 -48.81 -7.15 13.00
N ASP A 635 -49.18 -6.65 11.84
CA ASP A 635 -48.56 -6.88 10.54
C ASP A 635 -48.18 -5.55 9.90
N PHE A 636 -46.93 -5.40 9.45
CA PHE A 636 -46.53 -4.25 8.64
C PHE A 636 -45.32 -4.52 7.75
N VAL A 637 -45.25 -3.75 6.66
CA VAL A 637 -44.05 -3.60 5.83
C VAL A 637 -43.61 -2.14 5.89
N LEU A 638 -42.48 -1.88 6.55
CA LEU A 638 -41.92 -0.55 6.77
C LEU A 638 -40.76 -0.30 5.81
N PRO A 639 -40.97 0.29 4.62
CA PRO A 639 -39.89 0.86 3.83
C PRO A 639 -39.28 2.06 4.57
N TRP A 640 -37.95 2.05 4.69
CA TRP A 640 -37.20 3.08 5.40
C TRP A 640 -35.93 3.47 4.64
N LYS A 641 -35.50 4.71 4.85
CA LYS A 641 -34.20 5.24 4.43
C LYS A 641 -33.59 6.01 5.60
N LEU A 642 -32.31 5.80 5.86
CA LEU A 642 -31.52 6.51 6.87
C LEU A 642 -30.43 7.30 6.16
N GLN A 643 -30.41 8.62 6.37
CA GLN A 643 -29.38 9.51 5.87
C GLN A 643 -29.24 10.68 6.85
N ASN A 644 -28.00 11.07 7.17
CA ASN A 644 -27.73 12.17 8.11
C ASN A 644 -28.48 12.03 9.44
N SER A 645 -28.52 10.82 10.01
CA SER A 645 -29.24 10.49 11.24
C SER A 645 -30.76 10.71 11.20
N THR A 646 -31.35 10.94 10.02
CA THR A 646 -32.79 11.10 9.83
C THR A 646 -33.36 9.88 9.13
N TRP A 647 -34.42 9.31 9.71
CA TRP A 647 -35.18 8.23 9.12
C TRP A 647 -36.30 8.81 8.25
N THR A 648 -36.40 8.37 7.00
CA THR A 648 -37.54 8.61 6.12
C THR A 648 -38.34 7.32 6.04
N LEU A 649 -39.61 7.37 6.44
CA LEU A 649 -40.53 6.24 6.48
C LEU A 649 -41.58 6.43 5.39
N GLY A 650 -41.80 5.41 4.57
CA GLY A 650 -42.84 5.46 3.53
C GLY A 650 -42.59 6.46 2.40
N GLU A 651 -41.33 6.65 1.98
CA GLU A 651 -40.92 7.62 0.94
C GLU A 651 -41.67 7.43 -0.40
N LYS A 652 -41.84 6.17 -0.82
CA LYS A 652 -42.55 5.82 -2.08
C LYS A 652 -44.02 5.50 -1.87
N SER A 653 -44.35 4.88 -0.74
CA SER A 653 -45.69 4.44 -0.37
C SER A 653 -45.81 4.43 1.14
N ALA A 654 -46.96 4.84 1.67
CA ALA A 654 -47.20 4.79 3.10
C ALA A 654 -47.07 3.36 3.65
N VAL A 655 -46.59 3.29 4.88
CA VAL A 655 -46.40 2.05 5.63
C VAL A 655 -47.76 1.61 6.14
N GLN A 656 -48.26 0.51 5.62
CA GLN A 656 -49.55 -0.04 6.02
C GLN A 656 -49.39 -0.82 7.32
N LEU A 657 -49.89 -0.25 8.42
CA LEU A 657 -50.01 -0.89 9.72
C LEU A 657 -51.37 -1.58 9.78
N ARG A 658 -51.37 -2.88 10.07
CA ARG A 658 -52.58 -3.67 10.26
C ARG A 658 -52.47 -4.38 11.60
N ILE A 659 -53.43 -4.20 12.49
CA ILE A 659 -53.47 -4.84 13.80
C ILE A 659 -54.81 -5.54 13.94
N LYS A 660 -54.78 -6.84 14.23
CA LYS A 660 -56.01 -7.62 14.41
C LYS A 660 -56.81 -7.14 15.62
N GLN A 661 -56.12 -6.96 16.75
CA GLN A 661 -56.77 -6.60 18.01
C GLN A 661 -55.84 -5.77 18.89
N LEU A 662 -56.39 -4.75 19.54
CA LEU A 662 -55.81 -4.04 20.67
C LEU A 662 -56.82 -4.11 21.81
N ASN A 663 -56.40 -4.61 22.97
CA ASN A 663 -57.22 -4.65 24.17
C ASN A 663 -56.62 -3.71 25.22
N ASN A 664 -57.35 -2.64 25.57
CA ASN A 664 -56.97 -1.71 26.62
C ASN A 664 -58.24 -1.17 27.31
N LEU A 665 -58.85 -2.00 28.15
CA LEU A 665 -60.22 -1.90 28.69
C LEU A 665 -61.33 -1.99 27.62
N PHE A 666 -61.13 -1.33 26.49
CA PHE A 666 -61.96 -1.46 25.30
C PHE A 666 -61.26 -2.34 24.29
N GLU A 667 -62.03 -3.25 23.69
CA GLU A 667 -61.57 -4.06 22.58
C GLU A 667 -61.70 -3.29 21.27
N LEU A 668 -60.57 -3.10 20.59
CA LEU A 668 -60.49 -2.53 19.25
C LEU A 668 -60.08 -3.64 18.28
N THR A 669 -60.82 -3.79 17.19
CA THR A 669 -60.52 -4.82 16.16
C THR A 669 -60.41 -4.21 14.76
N ASP A 670 -59.76 -4.94 13.85
CA ASP A 670 -59.55 -4.56 12.45
C ASP A 670 -58.90 -3.16 12.29
N ILE A 671 -57.86 -2.90 13.08
CA ILE A 671 -57.19 -1.61 13.09
C ILE A 671 -56.32 -1.48 11.85
N ARG A 672 -56.55 -0.42 11.10
CA ARG A 672 -55.74 0.01 9.95
C ARG A 672 -55.19 1.39 10.21
N ALA A 673 -53.95 1.63 9.80
CA ALA A 673 -53.35 2.96 9.75
C ALA A 673 -52.21 2.98 8.74
N ASP A 674 -51.95 4.13 8.14
CA ASP A 674 -50.90 4.32 7.15
C ASP A 674 -49.92 5.39 7.63
N LEU A 675 -48.64 5.03 7.80
CA LEU A 675 -47.57 5.87 8.35
C LEU A 675 -46.62 6.38 7.24
N SER A 676 -46.29 7.67 7.26
CA SER A 676 -45.28 8.27 6.36
C SER A 676 -44.62 9.50 6.98
N GLY A 677 -43.43 9.89 6.51
CA GLY A 677 -42.74 11.11 6.93
C GLY A 677 -41.34 10.84 7.47
N THR A 678 -40.81 11.72 8.32
CA THR A 678 -39.45 11.58 8.87
C THR A 678 -39.41 11.49 10.39
N TYR A 679 -38.38 10.82 10.91
CA TYR A 679 -38.07 10.78 12.34
C TYR A 679 -36.58 11.12 12.59
N PRO A 680 -36.27 12.07 13.49
CA PRO A 680 -37.20 12.89 14.27
C PRO A 680 -38.08 13.81 13.38
N PRO A 681 -39.34 14.05 13.76
CA PRO A 681 -40.24 14.85 12.94
C PRO A 681 -39.96 16.34 13.10
N THR A 682 -40.14 17.09 12.02
CA THR A 682 -40.03 18.56 12.01
C THR A 682 -41.27 19.18 11.41
N ASP A 683 -41.42 20.50 11.52
CA ASP A 683 -42.53 21.21 10.87
C ASP A 683 -42.52 21.05 9.35
N ALA A 684 -41.34 21.08 8.73
CA ALA A 684 -41.17 20.92 7.28
C ALA A 684 -41.34 19.47 6.83
N MET A 685 -40.84 18.52 7.64
CA MET A 685 -40.92 17.09 7.39
C MET A 685 -41.63 16.41 8.57
N PRO A 686 -42.96 16.50 8.63
CA PRO A 686 -43.73 15.92 9.72
C PRO A 686 -43.87 14.41 9.56
N LEU A 687 -44.07 13.72 10.68
CA LEU A 687 -44.61 12.37 10.67
C LEU A 687 -46.12 12.42 10.52
N LYS A 688 -46.69 11.57 9.67
CA LYS A 688 -48.10 11.54 9.31
C LYS A 688 -48.66 10.13 9.51
N LEU A 689 -49.77 10.04 10.22
CA LEU A 689 -50.58 8.85 10.35
C LEU A 689 -51.94 9.13 9.70
N SER A 690 -52.31 8.37 8.69
CA SER A 690 -53.52 8.60 7.90
C SER A 690 -54.32 7.32 7.74
N GLN A 691 -55.54 7.42 7.21
CA GLN A 691 -56.43 6.27 6.98
C GLN A 691 -56.58 5.40 8.24
N VAL A 692 -56.62 6.05 9.40
CA VAL A 692 -56.77 5.34 10.67
C VAL A 692 -58.22 4.90 10.77
N GLY A 693 -58.45 3.62 11.00
CA GLY A 693 -59.80 3.11 11.21
C GLY A 693 -59.80 1.81 12.00
N PHE A 694 -60.82 1.61 12.82
CA PHE A 694 -60.99 0.40 13.62
C PHE A 694 -62.43 0.23 14.07
N ASN A 695 -62.80 -1.00 14.45
CA ASN A 695 -64.08 -1.28 15.07
C ASN A 695 -63.95 -1.08 16.59
N LEU A 696 -64.95 -0.43 17.19
CA LEU A 696 -65.03 -0.19 18.63
C LEU A 696 -66.50 -0.18 19.05
N LEU A 697 -66.83 -0.84 20.16
CA LEU A 697 -68.18 -0.81 20.76
C LEU A 697 -69.31 -1.08 19.74
N GLY A 698 -69.11 -2.04 18.83
CA GLY A 698 -70.10 -2.44 17.83
C GLY A 698 -70.28 -1.46 16.65
N GLY A 699 -69.53 -0.36 16.61
CA GLY A 699 -69.47 0.60 15.52
C GLY A 699 -68.06 0.76 14.95
N LYS A 700 -67.82 1.86 14.22
CA LYS A 700 -66.54 2.17 13.58
C LYS A 700 -66.01 3.53 14.03
N VAL A 701 -64.70 3.63 14.15
CA VAL A 701 -63.98 4.87 14.43
C VAL A 701 -63.00 5.13 13.31
N GLU A 702 -62.94 6.37 12.82
CA GLU A 702 -62.03 6.78 11.76
C GLU A 702 -61.31 8.08 12.13
N LEU A 703 -60.07 8.23 11.68
CA LEU A 703 -59.32 9.47 11.78
C LEU A 703 -58.62 9.72 10.45
N ASP A 704 -58.87 10.91 9.88
CA ASP A 704 -58.43 11.26 8.52
C ASP A 704 -56.90 11.41 8.43
N LEU A 705 -56.33 12.29 9.26
CA LEU A 705 -54.91 12.60 9.29
C LEU A 705 -54.48 13.12 10.68
N LEU A 706 -53.50 12.44 11.28
CA LEU A 706 -52.75 12.92 12.43
C LEU A 706 -51.34 13.29 11.95
N ARG A 707 -50.96 14.55 12.16
CA ARG A 707 -49.64 15.10 11.82
C ARG A 707 -48.88 15.42 13.10
N TRP A 708 -47.60 15.04 13.17
CA TRP A 708 -46.69 15.37 14.27
C TRP A 708 -45.41 16.05 13.75
N PRO A 709 -45.02 17.25 14.25
CA PRO A 709 -45.72 18.12 15.20
C PRO A 709 -47.13 18.53 14.75
N GLN A 710 -48.07 18.57 15.68
CA GLN A 710 -49.47 18.88 15.40
C GLN A 710 -49.69 20.40 15.41
N LYS A 711 -50.27 20.94 14.32
CA LYS A 711 -50.67 22.36 14.21
C LYS A 711 -52.17 22.58 14.27
N GLN A 712 -52.95 21.55 13.93
CA GLN A 712 -54.41 21.55 13.89
C GLN A 712 -54.93 20.25 14.50
N PRO A 713 -56.11 20.23 15.14
CA PRO A 713 -56.68 19.00 15.70
C PRO A 713 -56.88 17.96 14.60
N ALA A 714 -56.70 16.69 14.95
CA ALA A 714 -57.11 15.57 14.11
C ALA A 714 -58.57 15.24 14.45
N THR A 715 -59.46 15.15 13.47
CA THR A 715 -60.87 14.84 13.75
C THR A 715 -61.06 13.32 13.83
N ILE A 716 -61.50 12.83 15.00
CA ILE A 716 -61.95 11.45 15.18
C ILE A 716 -63.44 11.40 14.85
N ARG A 717 -63.84 10.61 13.85
CA ARG A 717 -65.23 10.35 13.51
C ARG A 717 -65.69 9.03 14.13
N LEU A 718 -66.86 9.07 14.75
CA LEU A 718 -67.52 7.93 15.36
C LEU A 718 -68.75 7.59 14.52
N HIS A 719 -68.89 6.32 14.15
CA HIS A 719 -70.03 5.85 13.38
C HIS A 719 -70.72 4.66 14.04
N GLN A 720 -72.01 4.80 14.31
CA GLN A 720 -72.90 3.74 14.80
C GLN A 720 -72.42 3.08 16.10
N ILE A 721 -71.84 3.84 17.03
CA ILE A 721 -71.32 3.34 18.32
C ILE A 721 -72.48 2.87 19.21
N GLU A 722 -72.42 1.63 19.70
CA GLU A 722 -73.49 1.01 20.49
C GLU A 722 -73.36 1.34 21.98
N LEU A 723 -74.30 2.15 22.51
CA LEU A 723 -74.23 2.65 23.89
C LEU A 723 -74.34 1.52 24.94
N SER A 724 -75.12 0.48 24.67
CA SER A 724 -75.31 -0.67 25.57
C SER A 724 -73.97 -1.31 25.96
N ARG A 725 -73.05 -1.46 24.98
CA ARG A 725 -71.71 -2.02 25.21
C ARG A 725 -70.85 -1.11 26.09
N LEU A 726 -70.95 0.20 25.90
CA LEU A 726 -70.25 1.19 26.73
C LEU A 726 -70.69 1.09 28.19
N PHE A 727 -72.01 1.15 28.45
CA PHE A 727 -72.56 1.07 29.81
C PHE A 727 -72.22 -0.24 30.51
N THR A 728 -72.15 -1.34 29.75
CA THR A 728 -71.73 -2.65 30.26
C THR A 728 -70.27 -2.61 30.76
N ILE A 729 -69.35 -2.04 29.97
CA ILE A 729 -67.93 -1.93 30.35
C ILE A 729 -67.73 -0.98 31.54
N LEU A 730 -68.48 0.14 31.57
CA LEU A 730 -68.42 1.12 32.66
C LEU A 730 -69.00 0.59 33.98
N LYS A 731 -69.69 -0.56 33.98
CA LYS A 731 -70.34 -1.17 35.16
C LYS A 731 -71.28 -0.22 35.90
N VAL A 732 -71.98 0.65 35.16
CA VAL A 732 -72.98 1.58 35.72
C VAL A 732 -74.24 0.79 36.06
N THR A 733 -74.73 0.90 37.28
CA THR A 733 -75.93 0.18 37.75
C THR A 733 -77.16 1.07 37.89
N GLN A 734 -76.98 2.39 37.98
CA GLN A 734 -78.05 3.35 38.25
C GLN A 734 -78.91 3.65 37.02
N PHE A 735 -78.36 3.50 35.82
CA PHE A 735 -79.05 3.71 34.55
C PHE A 735 -78.35 2.96 33.42
N ALA A 736 -79.10 2.69 32.35
CA ALA A 736 -78.62 2.09 31.13
C ALA A 736 -79.17 2.84 29.92
N ALA A 737 -78.34 3.04 28.90
CA ALA A 737 -78.80 3.53 27.60
C ALA A 737 -78.51 2.50 26.51
N SER A 738 -79.41 2.40 25.55
CA SER A 738 -79.28 1.55 24.37
C SER A 738 -79.59 2.33 23.09
N GLY A 739 -79.12 1.80 21.96
CA GLY A 739 -79.16 2.46 20.65
C GLY A 739 -77.77 2.90 20.21
N ARG A 740 -77.71 3.62 19.08
CA ARG A 740 -76.45 3.95 18.39
C ARG A 740 -76.26 5.45 18.22
N VAL A 741 -75.01 5.88 18.31
CA VAL A 741 -74.61 7.30 18.17
C VAL A 741 -73.51 7.46 17.12
N ASP A 742 -73.56 8.60 16.44
CA ASP A 742 -72.50 9.13 15.57
C ASP A 742 -71.87 10.36 16.24
N GLY A 743 -70.69 10.77 15.80
CA GLY A 743 -70.09 12.00 16.32
C GLY A 743 -68.73 12.34 15.75
N GLU A 744 -68.25 13.54 16.09
CA GLU A 744 -66.91 14.00 15.74
C GLU A 744 -66.21 14.61 16.95
N LEU A 745 -64.98 14.17 17.21
CA LEU A 745 -64.15 14.63 18.33
C LEU A 745 -62.84 15.22 17.78
N PRO A 746 -62.68 16.56 17.78
CA PRO A 746 -61.42 17.20 17.42
C PRO A 746 -60.34 16.91 18.48
N PHE A 747 -59.38 16.05 18.12
CA PHE A 747 -58.36 15.51 19.00
C PHE A 747 -57.02 16.26 18.91
N TYR A 748 -56.46 16.59 20.07
CA TYR A 748 -55.15 17.19 20.24
C TYR A 748 -54.20 16.25 20.97
N LEU A 749 -53.03 16.01 20.38
CA LEU A 749 -52.00 15.12 20.93
C LEU A 749 -51.18 15.82 22.03
N ASN A 750 -50.68 17.02 21.75
CA ASN A 750 -49.76 17.76 22.62
C ASN A 750 -50.23 19.21 22.86
N ASN A 751 -51.52 19.43 23.09
CA ASN A 751 -52.05 20.75 23.44
C ASN A 751 -52.01 20.96 24.97
N PRO A 752 -51.61 22.14 25.46
CA PRO A 752 -51.47 22.40 26.91
C PRO A 752 -52.78 22.52 27.68
N GLU A 753 -53.94 22.55 27.01
CA GLU A 753 -55.24 22.74 27.66
C GLU A 753 -56.24 21.62 27.33
N TRP A 754 -56.25 21.12 26.09
CA TRP A 754 -57.33 20.28 25.57
C TRP A 754 -56.82 18.96 25.00
N ILE A 755 -57.58 17.88 25.21
CA ILE A 755 -57.48 16.62 24.45
C ILE A 755 -58.57 16.59 23.39
N VAL A 756 -59.78 17.00 23.76
CA VAL A 756 -60.90 17.23 22.82
C VAL A 756 -61.51 18.59 23.10
N LYS A 757 -61.70 19.39 22.06
CA LYS A 757 -62.38 20.69 22.17
C LYS A 757 -63.47 20.81 21.12
N ASN A 758 -64.67 21.17 21.55
CA ASN A 758 -65.86 21.34 20.71
C ASN A 758 -66.22 20.07 19.92
N GLY A 759 -66.09 18.90 20.56
CA GLY A 759 -66.57 17.64 20.00
C GLY A 759 -68.09 17.50 20.15
N TRP A 760 -68.67 16.55 19.44
CA TRP A 760 -70.11 16.29 19.52
C TRP A 760 -70.49 14.84 19.25
N LEU A 761 -71.64 14.43 19.81
CA LEU A 761 -72.31 13.15 19.57
C LEU A 761 -73.80 13.38 19.29
N GLU A 762 -74.38 12.63 18.36
CA GLU A 762 -75.81 12.61 18.06
C GLU A 762 -76.33 11.19 17.91
N ASN A 763 -77.64 10.99 18.14
CA ASN A 763 -78.26 9.69 17.91
C ASN A 763 -78.40 9.41 16.41
N SER A 764 -78.00 8.21 15.98
CA SER A 764 -78.09 7.77 14.59
C SER A 764 -79.36 6.95 14.28
N GLY A 765 -80.23 6.81 15.30
CA GLY A 765 -81.50 6.12 15.30
C GLY A 765 -82.19 6.31 16.66
N PRO A 766 -83.28 5.57 16.96
CA PRO A 766 -83.92 5.61 18.27
C PRO A 766 -82.94 5.21 19.38
N LEU A 767 -82.87 6.00 20.46
CA LEU A 767 -82.21 5.56 21.70
C LEU A 767 -83.25 5.27 22.77
N ALA A 768 -82.91 4.42 23.73
CA ALA A 768 -83.70 4.24 24.94
C ALA A 768 -82.83 4.50 26.16
N LEU A 769 -83.32 5.29 27.11
CA LEU A 769 -82.72 5.47 28.43
C LEU A 769 -83.62 4.80 29.45
N ARG A 770 -83.03 4.01 30.35
CA ARG A 770 -83.71 3.35 31.45
C ARG A 770 -82.99 3.65 32.75
N LEU A 771 -83.72 4.14 33.74
CA LEU A 771 -83.23 4.27 35.11
C LEU A 771 -83.53 3.00 35.90
N ASP A 772 -82.64 2.65 36.81
CA ASP A 772 -82.89 1.54 37.73
C ASP A 772 -84.05 1.85 38.67
N THR A 773 -84.92 0.86 38.92
CA THR A 773 -86.13 1.07 39.72
C THR A 773 -85.81 1.42 41.17
N GLN A 774 -84.78 0.80 41.76
CA GLN A 774 -84.38 1.10 43.15
C GLN A 774 -83.80 2.51 43.26
N PHE A 775 -83.07 2.96 42.23
CA PHE A 775 -82.58 4.34 42.14
C PHE A 775 -83.71 5.37 42.02
N VAL A 776 -84.73 5.09 41.22
CA VAL A 776 -85.91 5.98 41.10
C VAL A 776 -86.70 6.02 42.42
N GLU A 777 -86.85 4.87 43.08
CA GLU A 777 -87.56 4.76 44.37
C GLU A 777 -86.82 5.48 45.51
N SER A 778 -85.49 5.43 45.56
CA SER A 778 -84.71 6.14 46.58
C SER A 778 -84.85 7.66 46.48
N ILE A 779 -84.83 8.22 45.25
CA ILE A 779 -85.05 9.66 45.04
C ILE A 779 -86.48 10.05 45.40
N LYS A 780 -87.47 9.20 45.08
CA LYS A 780 -88.88 9.44 45.40
C LYS A 780 -89.14 9.43 46.91
N ALA A 781 -88.41 8.61 47.67
CA ALA A 781 -88.49 8.56 49.12
C ALA A 781 -87.97 9.86 49.77
N ASP A 782 -86.92 10.47 49.21
CA ASP A 782 -86.32 11.70 49.73
C ASP A 782 -87.09 12.97 49.31
N ASN A 783 -87.68 13.00 48.11
CA ASN A 783 -88.45 14.14 47.62
C ASN A 783 -89.55 13.74 46.62
N MET A 784 -90.81 13.87 47.02
CA MET A 784 -91.97 13.44 46.23
C MET A 784 -92.12 14.20 44.88
N SER A 785 -91.73 15.48 44.83
CA SER A 785 -91.78 16.30 43.61
C SER A 785 -90.66 15.92 42.63
N ALA A 786 -89.46 15.66 43.14
CA ALA A 786 -88.34 15.17 42.34
C ALA A 786 -88.59 13.73 41.85
N GLY A 787 -89.19 12.87 42.68
CA GLY A 787 -89.57 11.51 42.32
C GLY A 787 -90.60 11.43 41.18
N ALA A 788 -91.53 12.38 41.08
CA ALA A 788 -92.44 12.47 39.95
C ALA A 788 -91.74 12.85 38.64
N ALA A 789 -90.78 13.79 38.70
CA ALA A 789 -89.98 14.20 37.54
C ALA A 789 -89.01 13.10 37.07
N ILE A 790 -88.35 12.40 38.01
CA ILE A 790 -87.47 11.27 37.72
C ILE A 790 -88.26 10.04 37.24
N GLY A 791 -89.48 9.83 37.74
CA GLY A 791 -90.39 8.80 37.21
C GLY A 791 -90.68 8.97 35.73
N TRP A 792 -90.79 10.20 35.22
CA TRP A 792 -90.93 10.45 33.77
C TRP A 792 -89.70 10.04 32.97
N LEU A 793 -88.52 10.02 33.60
CA LEU A 793 -87.25 9.61 33.00
C LEU A 793 -86.96 8.11 33.17
N GLN A 794 -87.79 7.37 33.93
CA GLN A 794 -87.55 5.96 34.25
C GLN A 794 -87.39 5.09 33.00
N TYR A 795 -88.19 5.36 31.96
CA TYR A 795 -87.99 4.81 30.62
C TYR A 795 -88.31 5.87 29.58
N LEU A 796 -87.31 6.27 28.80
CA LEU A 796 -87.41 7.34 27.81
C LEU A 796 -86.99 6.82 26.44
N GLU A 797 -87.90 6.88 25.46
CA GLU A 797 -87.58 6.68 24.04
C GLU A 797 -87.16 8.02 23.44
N ILE A 798 -85.91 8.12 23.03
CA ILE A 798 -85.27 9.34 22.58
C ILE A 798 -85.29 9.36 21.06
N SER A 799 -85.95 10.38 20.50
CA SER A 799 -86.00 10.63 19.05
C SER A 799 -84.83 11.49 18.59
N ARG A 800 -84.36 12.43 19.43
CA ARG A 800 -83.22 13.30 19.15
C ARG A 800 -82.37 13.53 20.39
N SER A 801 -81.06 13.40 20.23
CA SER A 801 -80.06 13.70 21.24
C SER A 801 -78.89 14.41 20.60
N ARG A 802 -78.43 15.51 21.22
CA ARG A 802 -77.18 16.19 20.87
C ARG A 802 -76.37 16.36 22.13
N THR A 803 -75.13 15.88 22.11
CA THR A 803 -74.17 16.07 23.20
C THR A 803 -72.96 16.82 22.69
N ASP A 804 -72.62 17.95 23.29
CA ASP A 804 -71.33 18.61 23.07
C ASP A 804 -70.31 18.08 24.10
N VAL A 805 -69.10 17.78 23.65
CA VAL A 805 -68.06 17.07 24.40
C VAL A 805 -66.77 17.90 24.44
N ASN A 806 -66.26 18.14 25.65
CA ASN A 806 -64.94 18.73 25.88
C ASN A 806 -64.14 17.87 26.86
N ILE A 807 -62.84 17.70 26.60
CA ILE A 807 -61.92 16.96 27.45
C ILE A 807 -60.66 17.79 27.62
N THR A 808 -60.32 18.15 28.85
CA THR A 808 -59.08 18.87 29.18
C THR A 808 -57.86 17.93 29.15
N ASN A 809 -56.65 18.48 29.09
CA ASN A 809 -55.40 17.72 29.19
C ASN A 809 -55.20 16.98 30.53
N LEU A 810 -55.99 17.32 31.56
CA LEU A 810 -56.03 16.62 32.85
C LEU A 810 -57.08 15.49 32.88
N GLY A 811 -57.77 15.24 31.78
CA GLY A 811 -58.79 14.20 31.66
C GLY A 811 -60.14 14.58 32.29
N LEU A 812 -60.41 15.86 32.56
CA LEU A 812 -61.75 16.30 32.94
C LEU A 812 -62.63 16.35 31.68
N LEU A 813 -63.63 15.47 31.60
CA LEU A 813 -64.67 15.43 30.60
C LEU A 813 -65.84 16.31 31.05
N THR A 814 -66.31 17.19 30.17
CA THR A 814 -67.59 17.90 30.32
C THR A 814 -68.47 17.59 29.12
N MET A 815 -69.65 17.03 29.37
CA MET A 815 -70.67 16.79 28.37
C MET A 815 -71.90 17.65 28.62
N LYS A 816 -72.41 18.30 27.58
CA LYS A 816 -73.69 19.03 27.63
C LYS A 816 -74.65 18.39 26.63
N THR A 817 -75.65 17.69 27.14
CA THR A 817 -76.59 16.89 26.36
C THR A 817 -77.97 17.52 26.37
N ILE A 818 -78.57 17.65 25.19
CA ILE A 818 -79.97 18.01 24.98
C ILE A 818 -80.68 16.76 24.44
N ILE A 819 -81.65 16.26 25.18
CA ILE A 819 -82.43 15.06 24.86
C ILE A 819 -83.88 15.45 24.62
N GLN A 820 -84.44 14.98 23.50
CA GLN A 820 -85.86 15.06 23.17
C GLN A 820 -86.39 13.65 22.97
N GLY A 821 -87.43 13.30 23.73
CA GLY A 821 -88.02 11.97 23.70
C GLY A 821 -89.41 11.94 24.30
N PHE A 822 -89.97 10.74 24.41
CA PHE A 822 -91.24 10.51 25.09
C PHE A 822 -91.18 9.29 25.98
N ASN A 823 -91.94 9.31 27.08
CA ASN A 823 -92.12 8.12 27.92
C ASN A 823 -93.38 7.36 27.46
N PRO A 824 -93.24 6.15 26.90
CA PRO A 824 -94.38 5.35 26.42
C PRO A 824 -95.16 4.64 27.53
N GLN A 825 -94.65 4.56 28.76
CA GLN A 825 -95.30 3.89 29.89
C GLN A 825 -96.38 4.76 30.56
N GLU A 826 -96.46 6.04 30.20
CA GLU A 826 -97.48 6.98 30.68
C GLU A 826 -98.69 7.03 29.74
N SER A 827 -99.90 7.05 30.29
CA SER A 827 -101.18 6.97 29.54
C SER A 827 -101.42 8.14 28.57
N LYS A 828 -100.66 9.23 28.70
CA LYS A 828 -100.53 10.30 27.71
C LYS A 828 -99.06 10.30 27.33
N LYS A 829 -98.69 9.96 26.08
CA LYS A 829 -97.30 10.04 25.59
C LYS A 829 -96.75 11.44 25.86
N ARG A 830 -96.01 11.62 26.95
CA ARG A 830 -95.50 12.93 27.39
C ARG A 830 -94.16 13.16 26.73
N GLU A 831 -94.06 14.28 26.01
CA GLU A 831 -92.80 14.76 25.47
C GLU A 831 -91.92 15.28 26.61
N VAL A 832 -90.64 14.89 26.59
CA VAL A 832 -89.64 15.24 27.60
C VAL A 832 -88.49 15.94 26.88
N HIS A 833 -88.17 17.15 27.34
CA HIS A 833 -86.99 17.90 26.92
C HIS A 833 -86.04 17.97 28.12
N LEU A 834 -84.95 17.22 28.08
CA LEU A 834 -83.99 17.12 29.17
C LEU A 834 -82.66 17.74 28.75
N ASN A 835 -82.23 18.76 29.50
CA ASN A 835 -80.89 19.33 29.41
C ASN A 835 -80.04 18.74 30.54
N TYR A 836 -79.08 17.91 30.18
CA TYR A 836 -78.20 17.20 31.11
C TYR A 836 -76.76 17.69 30.95
N THR A 837 -76.10 17.99 32.07
CA THR A 837 -74.66 18.27 32.08
C THR A 837 -73.97 17.21 32.93
N HIS A 838 -72.89 16.67 32.41
CA HIS A 838 -72.09 15.65 33.06
C HIS A 838 -70.64 16.10 33.13
N GLU A 839 -70.03 15.94 34.30
CA GLU A 839 -68.61 16.17 34.51
C GLU A 839 -68.01 14.94 35.17
N GLU A 840 -66.90 14.44 34.60
CA GLU A 840 -66.23 13.23 35.09
C GLU A 840 -64.74 13.32 34.81
N ASN A 841 -63.91 12.81 35.73
CA ASN A 841 -62.49 12.66 35.45
C ASN A 841 -62.24 11.29 34.80
N ILE A 842 -62.22 11.27 33.47
CA ILE A 842 -62.14 10.01 32.72
C ILE A 842 -60.81 9.28 32.92
N PHE A 843 -59.73 9.97 33.31
CA PHE A 843 -58.46 9.31 33.65
C PHE A 843 -58.53 8.57 34.98
N GLN A 844 -59.18 9.15 35.99
CA GLN A 844 -59.44 8.47 37.26
C GLN A 844 -60.38 7.29 37.08
N LEU A 845 -61.45 7.48 36.30
CA LEU A 845 -62.36 6.41 35.95
C LEU A 845 -61.65 5.27 35.21
N TRP A 846 -60.84 5.59 34.19
CA TRP A 846 -60.04 4.59 33.46
C TRP A 846 -59.12 3.81 34.41
N ARG A 847 -58.42 4.51 35.30
CA ARG A 847 -57.52 3.89 36.28
C ARG A 847 -58.27 2.96 37.23
N SER A 848 -59.47 3.35 37.68
CA SER A 848 -60.32 2.53 38.54
C SER A 848 -60.82 1.27 37.83
N LEU A 849 -61.29 1.39 36.60
CA LEU A 849 -61.82 0.28 35.82
C LEU A 849 -60.74 -0.75 35.47
N ARG A 850 -59.49 -0.30 35.28
CA ARG A 850 -58.36 -1.14 34.88
C ARG A 850 -57.61 -1.82 36.02
N PHE A 851 -57.94 -1.53 37.29
CA PHE A 851 -57.25 -2.12 38.42
C PHE A 851 -57.36 -3.66 38.44
N GLY A 852 -58.52 -4.21 38.06
CA GLY A 852 -58.72 -5.67 37.97
C GLY A 852 -57.99 -6.32 36.80
N SER A 853 -58.07 -5.74 35.59
CA SER A 853 -57.44 -6.28 34.38
C SER A 853 -55.91 -6.22 34.43
N ASN A 854 -55.35 -5.13 34.98
CA ASN A 854 -53.90 -4.98 35.10
C ASN A 854 -53.29 -6.03 36.06
N LEU A 855 -54.04 -6.51 37.06
CA LEU A 855 -53.57 -7.58 37.95
C LEU A 855 -53.50 -8.93 37.21
N GLU A 856 -54.48 -9.22 36.36
CA GLU A 856 -54.54 -10.42 35.53
C GLU A 856 -53.42 -10.42 34.48
N GLU A 857 -53.26 -9.34 33.72
CA GLU A 857 -52.16 -9.17 32.76
C GLU A 857 -50.77 -9.25 33.43
N TRP A 858 -50.63 -8.66 34.63
CA TRP A 858 -49.39 -8.75 35.39
C TRP A 858 -49.10 -10.17 35.86
N LEU A 859 -50.12 -10.93 36.27
CA LEU A 859 -49.96 -12.34 36.63
C LEU A 859 -49.55 -13.17 35.41
N GLU A 860 -50.22 -13.00 34.27
CA GLU A 860 -49.85 -13.69 33.01
C GLU A 860 -48.44 -13.34 32.52
N LYS A 861 -47.98 -12.11 32.75
CA LYS A 861 -46.63 -11.68 32.37
C LYS A 861 -45.53 -12.30 33.24
N ASN A 862 -45.82 -12.62 34.51
CA ASN A 862 -44.81 -13.01 35.51
C ASN A 862 -44.89 -14.48 35.97
N ILE A 863 -45.85 -15.25 35.44
CA ILE A 863 -45.93 -16.72 35.55
C ILE A 863 -45.27 -17.33 34.32
#